data_AF-A0A251T8B2-F1
#
_entry.id   AF-A0A251T8B2-F1
#
_cell.length_a   1.000
_cell.length_b   1.000
_cell.length_c   1.000
_cell.angle_alpha   90.00
_cell.angle_beta   90.00
_cell.angle_gamma   90.00
#
_symmetry.space_group_name_H-M   'P 1'
#
loop_
_entity.id
_entity.type
_entity.pdbx_description
1 polymer ?
#
loop_
_entity_poly.entity_id
_entity_poly.type
_entity_poly.pdbx_seq_one_letter_code
_entity_poly.pdbx_strand_id
1 'polypeptide(L)'
;MIISMIFAGWSRRSRVVVASLEKKSNGSWGAVEFIKTYKRLDDGNLTVIDNQEVQFCSTMGRLSMIIVVFICSFSLLISVNASDGIRQLRFDKNKGEFKILQVADMHYANGKKTKCRDVLPKQVAHCSDLNTTYFIERMIQAEKPDLIVFTGDNIYGTDTTDPVASMNAAFAPAVSSNIPWKTQLCHYYRFTSTAGALTLRRSPITISAGTTVSVYLVQFCSTMGRLSMIIVVFICSFSLLISVNASDGIRQLRFDKNKGEFKILQVADMHYANGKKTKCRDVLPKQVAHCSDLNTTYFIERMIQAEKPDLIVFTGDNIYGTDTTDPVASMNAAFAPAVSSNIPWAVVLGNHDQESTLSREGLMKHIVGMNHTLSQLNPFGVDVIDGFGNYNLEVHGTEGSSSGNKSILNLYFLDSGDYSTVPAIPGYGWIKPSQQFWFQQTSMKLQRKSKAPGLAYFHIPLPEYSSFDSSSYTGVELEPGNPPISSASVNSGFFTTLVGAGDVKAVFVGHDHLNDFCGELTGINLCYAGGFGYHAYGKAGWSRRSRVVVASLEKKSNGSWGAKERNKCCTCFSHPKSLMNTCTNHKSHILVENGHLYSFYESFSCIGVSYYIEISTISYFTENPKAETWYWYIVYLYICI
;
A
#
# COMPACT_ATOMS: atom_id res chain seq x y z
N MET A 1 -20.08 -12.55 -3.10
CA MET A 1 -20.20 -13.09 -1.74
C MET A 1 -18.79 -13.45 -1.30
N ILE A 2 -18.13 -12.58 -0.53
CA ILE A 2 -16.72 -12.79 -0.16
C ILE A 2 -16.69 -13.79 0.99
N ILE A 3 -16.04 -14.94 0.77
CA ILE A 3 -15.84 -15.94 1.83
C ILE A 3 -14.69 -15.45 2.71
N SER A 4 -14.97 -15.27 4.01
CA SER A 4 -13.94 -14.99 5.01
C SER A 4 -13.01 -16.20 5.14
N MET A 5 -11.87 -16.17 4.45
CA MET A 5 -10.84 -17.22 4.53
C MET A 5 -9.94 -16.99 5.74
N ILE A 6 -10.44 -17.34 6.92
CA ILE A 6 -9.61 -17.53 8.10
C ILE A 6 -8.94 -18.90 7.96
N PHE A 7 -7.61 -18.96 8.01
CA PHE A 7 -6.90 -20.23 7.97
C PHE A 7 -6.91 -20.88 9.36
N ALA A 8 -7.26 -22.17 9.41
CA ALA A 8 -7.27 -22.94 10.65
C ALA A 8 -5.90 -22.90 11.36
N GLY A 9 -5.89 -22.46 12.61
CA GLY A 9 -4.67 -22.29 13.42
C GLY A 9 -4.19 -20.86 13.61
N TRP A 10 -4.86 -19.85 13.01
CA TRP A 10 -4.63 -18.45 13.38
C TRP A 10 -5.37 -18.07 14.66
N SER A 11 -4.68 -17.46 15.62
CA SER A 11 -5.29 -16.93 16.84
C SER A 11 -6.33 -15.85 16.52
N ARG A 12 -7.49 -15.90 17.20
CA ARG A 12 -8.49 -14.82 17.19
C ARG A 12 -7.91 -13.58 17.89
N ARG A 13 -8.51 -12.41 17.71
CA ARG A 13 -7.94 -11.13 18.20
C ARG A 13 -8.95 -9.99 18.27
N SER A 14 -8.77 -9.10 19.24
CA SER A 14 -9.58 -7.88 19.45
C SER A 14 -8.65 -6.66 19.43
N ARG A 15 -9.11 -5.48 18.96
CA ARG A 15 -8.32 -4.24 18.99
C ARG A 15 -8.64 -3.42 20.24
N VAL A 16 -7.62 -2.79 20.80
CA VAL A 16 -7.69 -1.78 21.85
C VAL A 16 -7.26 -0.44 21.26
N VAL A 17 -7.88 0.65 21.68
CA VAL A 17 -7.56 2.03 21.31
C VAL A 17 -7.48 2.84 22.60
N VAL A 18 -6.35 3.48 22.88
CA VAL A 18 -6.14 4.38 24.02
C VAL A 18 -5.90 5.78 23.47
N ALA A 19 -6.78 6.73 23.79
CA ALA A 19 -6.52 8.15 23.59
C ALA A 19 -5.95 8.72 24.89
N SER A 20 -4.91 9.55 24.80
CA SER A 20 -4.21 10.13 25.95
C SER A 20 -4.10 11.65 25.82
N LEU A 21 -4.31 12.38 26.91
CA LEU A 21 -4.26 13.85 26.97
C LEU A 21 -2.85 14.36 27.30
N GLU A 22 -2.49 15.48 26.67
CA GLU A 22 -1.28 16.27 26.98
C GLU A 22 -1.24 16.66 28.46
N LYS A 23 -0.15 16.35 29.16
CA LYS A 23 0.04 16.80 30.55
C LYS A 23 0.87 18.08 30.60
N LYS A 24 0.21 19.21 30.85
CA LYS A 24 0.85 20.54 30.83
C LYS A 24 1.73 20.75 32.06
N SER A 25 2.68 21.67 31.94
CA SER A 25 3.63 22.05 33.00
C SER A 25 2.97 22.56 34.29
N ASN A 26 1.73 23.07 34.21
CA ASN A 26 0.92 23.45 35.38
C ASN A 26 0.10 22.29 35.98
N GLY A 27 0.35 21.05 35.55
CA GLY A 27 -0.36 19.84 36.00
C GLY A 27 -1.75 19.61 35.40
N SER A 28 -2.27 20.54 34.57
CA SER A 28 -3.59 20.38 33.93
C SER A 28 -3.53 19.57 32.62
N TRP A 29 -4.64 18.92 32.28
CA TRP A 29 -4.79 18.18 31.03
C TRP A 29 -5.06 19.12 29.84
N GLY A 30 -4.46 18.80 28.70
CA GLY A 30 -4.54 19.57 27.46
C GLY A 30 -5.48 18.97 26.42
N ALA A 31 -5.06 19.02 25.16
CA ALA A 31 -5.72 18.29 24.07
C ALA A 31 -5.34 16.80 24.11
N VAL A 32 -5.91 15.98 23.22
CA VAL A 32 -5.38 14.62 22.98
C VAL A 32 -3.97 14.77 22.40
N GLU A 33 -2.98 14.23 23.11
CA GLU A 33 -1.57 14.20 22.70
C GLU A 33 -1.27 13.00 21.83
N PHE A 34 -1.85 11.82 22.12
CA PHE A 34 -1.70 10.66 21.25
C PHE A 34 -2.90 9.71 21.28
N ILE A 35 -3.04 8.94 20.19
CA ILE A 35 -3.89 7.76 20.13
C ILE A 35 -3.01 6.54 19.84
N LYS A 36 -2.91 5.64 20.82
CA LYS A 36 -2.24 4.34 20.71
C LYS A 36 -3.28 3.26 20.41
N THR A 37 -3.01 2.34 19.50
CA THR A 37 -3.91 1.20 19.23
C THR A 37 -3.10 -0.07 19.05
N TYR A 38 -3.60 -1.20 19.55
CA TYR A 38 -2.94 -2.50 19.45
C TYR A 38 -3.99 -3.60 19.41
N LYS A 39 -3.62 -4.81 19.00
CA LYS A 39 -4.47 -6.00 19.15
C LYS A 39 -3.90 -6.93 20.19
N ARG A 40 -4.79 -7.67 20.85
CA ARG A 40 -4.47 -8.80 21.72
C ARG A 40 -4.89 -10.08 21.02
N LEU A 41 -4.06 -11.12 21.09
CA LEU A 41 -4.40 -12.46 20.60
C LEU A 41 -5.21 -13.26 21.64
N ASP A 42 -6.09 -14.13 21.17
CA ASP A 42 -6.72 -15.18 21.97
C ASP A 42 -5.75 -16.36 22.16
N ASP A 43 -4.73 -16.13 22.97
CA ASP A 43 -3.79 -17.14 23.45
C ASP A 43 -3.74 -17.12 24.99
N GLY A 44 -2.85 -17.90 25.62
CA GLY A 44 -2.76 -17.96 27.09
C GLY A 44 -2.36 -16.64 27.75
N ASN A 45 -1.57 -15.81 27.08
CA ASN A 45 -0.91 -14.62 27.63
C ASN A 45 -1.59 -13.30 27.20
N LEU A 46 -2.56 -13.37 26.29
CA LEU A 46 -3.09 -12.23 25.54
C LEU A 46 -1.96 -11.46 24.84
N THR A 47 -1.19 -12.13 23.98
CA THR A 47 -0.03 -11.49 23.30
C THR A 47 -0.43 -10.22 22.55
N VAL A 48 0.33 -9.14 22.75
CA VAL A 48 0.14 -7.85 22.07
C VAL A 48 0.77 -7.90 20.67
N ILE A 49 0.01 -7.51 19.64
CA ILE A 49 0.47 -7.34 18.24
C ILE A 49 -0.14 -6.07 17.63
N ASP A 50 0.20 -5.73 16.38
CA ASP A 50 -0.36 -4.60 15.62
C ASP A 50 -0.40 -3.27 16.40
N ASN A 51 0.65 -2.99 17.18
CA ASN A 51 0.80 -1.78 17.98
C ASN A 51 1.17 -0.59 17.08
N GLN A 52 0.39 0.49 17.20
CA GLN A 52 0.36 1.66 16.35
C GLN A 52 0.15 2.88 17.24
N GLU A 53 0.85 3.99 17.01
CA GLU A 53 0.71 5.21 17.81
C GLU A 53 0.71 6.44 16.91
N VAL A 54 -0.19 7.38 17.21
CA VAL A 54 -0.40 8.61 16.44
C VAL A 54 -0.35 9.78 17.41
N GLN A 55 0.73 10.55 17.39
CA GLN A 55 0.89 11.75 18.21
C GLN A 55 0.37 13.01 17.49
N PHE A 56 -0.22 13.93 18.25
CA PHE A 56 -0.82 15.18 17.80
C PHE A 56 -0.04 16.36 18.38
N CYS A 57 0.68 17.09 17.54
CA CYS A 57 1.48 18.24 17.98
C CYS A 57 0.59 19.43 18.37
N SER A 58 0.79 20.01 19.55
CA SER A 58 -0.09 21.03 20.14
C SER A 58 -0.02 22.42 19.49
N THR A 59 0.76 22.59 18.42
CA THR A 59 0.85 23.83 17.62
C THR A 59 -0.28 24.04 16.61
N MET A 60 -1.11 23.03 16.32
CA MET A 60 -2.29 23.20 15.45
C MET A 60 -3.45 23.93 16.15
N GLY A 61 -3.38 25.26 16.17
CA GLY A 61 -4.37 26.13 16.79
C GLY A 61 -5.81 25.97 16.25
N ARG A 62 -6.67 25.32 17.04
CA ARG A 62 -8.16 25.31 17.00
C ARG A 62 -8.91 24.86 15.73
N LEU A 63 -8.38 24.97 14.51
CA LEU A 63 -9.13 24.59 13.29
C LEU A 63 -9.20 23.07 13.06
N SER A 64 -8.14 22.32 13.40
CA SER A 64 -8.06 20.87 13.10
C SER A 64 -9.08 20.02 13.87
N MET A 65 -9.62 20.52 14.98
CA MET A 65 -10.55 19.78 15.83
C MET A 65 -11.92 19.54 15.17
N ILE A 66 -12.25 20.28 14.10
CA ILE A 66 -13.46 20.05 13.30
C ILE A 66 -13.27 18.88 12.33
N ILE A 67 -12.14 18.81 11.62
CA ILE A 67 -11.97 17.91 10.47
C ILE A 67 -11.80 16.44 10.89
N VAL A 68 -11.11 16.16 12.00
CA VAL A 68 -10.89 14.78 12.48
C VAL A 68 -12.19 14.13 12.97
N VAL A 69 -13.18 14.91 13.41
CA VAL A 69 -14.50 14.41 13.84
C VAL A 69 -15.40 14.04 12.64
N PHE A 70 -15.19 14.67 11.47
CA PHE A 70 -16.10 14.57 10.32
C PHE A 70 -16.06 13.23 9.56
N ILE A 71 -15.05 12.38 9.77
CA ILE A 71 -14.92 11.09 9.07
C ILE A 71 -15.69 9.95 9.77
N CYS A 72 -16.12 10.14 11.03
CA CYS A 72 -16.90 9.13 11.79
C CYS A 72 -18.36 9.53 12.05
N SER A 73 -18.82 10.72 11.62
CA SER A 73 -20.13 11.26 12.02
C SER A 73 -21.28 10.97 11.03
N PHE A 74 -21.02 10.54 9.80
CA PHE A 74 -22.07 10.24 8.79
C PHE A 74 -22.81 8.89 8.96
N SER A 75 -22.93 8.43 10.21
CA SER A 75 -23.91 7.43 10.66
C SER A 75 -24.64 7.87 11.95
N LEU A 76 -24.48 9.12 12.40
CA LEU A 76 -25.00 9.61 13.70
C LEU A 76 -26.06 10.71 13.60
N LEU A 77 -26.83 10.72 12.51
CA LEU A 77 -28.03 11.56 12.34
C LEU A 77 -29.30 10.69 12.26
N ILE A 78 -29.65 10.10 13.41
CA ILE A 78 -31.03 9.70 13.72
C ILE A 78 -31.44 10.53 14.94
N SER A 79 -32.63 11.14 14.87
CA SER A 79 -33.16 11.95 15.97
C SER A 79 -33.36 11.10 17.23
N VAL A 80 -32.87 11.57 18.37
CA VAL A 80 -33.15 11.00 19.69
C VAL A 80 -33.60 12.15 20.58
N ASN A 81 -34.85 12.10 21.04
CA ASN A 81 -35.39 13.08 21.99
C ASN A 81 -34.61 13.03 23.31
N ALA A 82 -34.51 14.18 23.99
CA ALA A 82 -33.77 14.33 25.23
C ALA A 82 -34.52 13.73 26.44
N SER A 83 -34.56 12.40 26.55
CA SER A 83 -35.14 11.68 27.69
C SER A 83 -34.51 10.30 27.89
N ASP A 84 -33.21 10.26 28.23
CA ASP A 84 -32.63 9.23 29.11
C ASP A 84 -31.20 9.63 29.56
N GLY A 85 -30.79 9.15 30.74
CA GLY A 85 -29.59 9.64 31.45
C GLY A 85 -28.25 9.24 30.83
N ILE A 86 -27.75 10.02 29.87
CA ILE A 86 -26.45 9.77 29.22
C ILE A 86 -25.29 9.90 30.22
N ARG A 87 -24.64 8.78 30.56
CA ARG A 87 -23.29 8.78 31.14
C ARG A 87 -22.33 9.45 30.15
N GLN A 88 -21.88 10.67 30.44
CA GLN A 88 -20.85 11.34 29.65
C GLN A 88 -19.53 10.55 29.73
N LEU A 89 -19.03 10.12 28.58
CA LEU A 89 -17.69 9.53 28.47
C LEU A 89 -16.63 10.61 28.76
N ARG A 90 -15.65 10.28 29.61
CA ARG A 90 -14.60 11.21 30.08
C ARG A 90 -13.31 10.42 30.29
N PHE A 91 -12.17 11.07 30.04
CA PHE A 91 -10.84 10.53 30.33
C PHE A 91 -10.62 10.34 31.85
N ASP A 92 -9.80 9.37 32.24
CA ASP A 92 -9.36 9.16 33.62
C ASP A 92 -8.66 10.44 34.12
N LYS A 93 -9.22 11.06 35.17
CA LYS A 93 -8.74 12.34 35.73
C LYS A 93 -7.29 12.29 36.25
N ASN A 94 -6.77 11.12 36.60
CA ASN A 94 -5.44 10.92 37.18
C ASN A 94 -4.40 10.58 36.11
N LYS A 95 -4.81 9.88 35.05
CA LYS A 95 -3.91 9.40 33.97
C LYS A 95 -3.98 10.20 32.67
N GLY A 96 -5.10 10.87 32.40
CA GLY A 96 -5.37 11.51 31.11
C GLY A 96 -5.73 10.51 29.99
N GLU A 97 -5.98 9.24 30.30
CA GLU A 97 -6.27 8.17 29.32
C GLU A 97 -7.79 7.95 29.13
N PHE A 98 -8.20 7.51 27.94
CA PHE A 98 -9.51 6.94 27.66
C PHE A 98 -9.36 5.74 26.72
N LYS A 99 -9.77 4.54 27.18
CA LYS A 99 -9.54 3.28 26.49
C LYS A 99 -10.83 2.69 25.93
N ILE A 100 -10.79 2.32 24.65
CA ILE A 100 -11.85 1.64 23.91
C ILE A 100 -11.41 0.22 23.58
N LEU A 101 -12.25 -0.78 23.89
CA LEU A 101 -12.12 -2.15 23.40
C LEU A 101 -13.01 -2.33 22.16
N GLN A 102 -12.41 -2.49 20.99
CA GLN A 102 -13.11 -2.83 19.77
C GLN A 102 -13.16 -4.36 19.57
N VAL A 103 -14.38 -4.88 19.50
CA VAL A 103 -14.69 -6.25 19.08
C VAL A 103 -15.29 -6.17 17.68
N ALA A 104 -14.82 -6.99 16.75
CA ALA A 104 -15.20 -6.93 15.34
C ALA A 104 -15.54 -8.32 14.80
N ASP A 105 -16.57 -8.40 13.96
CA ASP A 105 -16.94 -9.58 13.14
C ASP A 105 -16.95 -10.89 13.94
N MET A 106 -17.51 -10.85 15.15
CA MET A 106 -17.48 -11.99 16.07
C MET A 106 -18.36 -13.16 15.62
N HIS A 107 -19.28 -12.94 14.67
CA HIS A 107 -20.18 -13.95 14.10
C HIS A 107 -20.83 -14.89 15.14
N TYR A 108 -21.28 -14.32 16.25
CA TYR A 108 -21.80 -15.09 17.39
C TYR A 108 -23.17 -15.69 17.07
N ALA A 109 -23.42 -16.93 17.50
CA ALA A 109 -24.70 -17.60 17.32
C ALA A 109 -25.34 -17.93 18.68
N ASN A 110 -25.73 -19.19 18.91
CA ASN A 110 -26.55 -19.56 20.07
C ASN A 110 -25.79 -19.66 21.40
N GLY A 111 -24.48 -19.41 21.44
CA GLY A 111 -23.71 -19.32 22.68
C GLY A 111 -23.40 -20.66 23.36
N LYS A 112 -23.85 -21.82 22.85
CA LYS A 112 -23.74 -23.12 23.56
C LYS A 112 -23.56 -24.37 22.70
N LYS A 113 -23.96 -24.36 21.42
CA LYS A 113 -23.98 -25.55 20.54
C LYS A 113 -23.37 -25.33 19.15
N THR A 114 -23.12 -24.08 18.77
CA THR A 114 -22.41 -23.73 17.53
C THR A 114 -20.99 -24.28 17.57
N LYS A 115 -20.59 -25.05 16.56
CA LYS A 115 -19.19 -25.49 16.40
C LYS A 115 -18.37 -24.33 15.84
N CYS A 116 -17.20 -24.06 16.43
CA CYS A 116 -16.27 -23.10 15.87
C CYS A 116 -15.88 -23.45 14.43
N ARG A 117 -15.86 -22.44 13.56
CA ARG A 117 -15.29 -22.52 12.21
C ARG A 117 -13.81 -22.13 12.28
N ASP A 118 -13.03 -22.63 11.32
CA ASP A 118 -11.62 -22.23 11.11
C ASP A 118 -10.69 -22.44 12.33
N VAL A 119 -10.88 -23.55 13.04
CA VAL A 119 -10.01 -24.01 14.14
C VAL A 119 -9.28 -25.30 13.76
N LEU A 120 -8.16 -25.62 14.40
CA LEU A 120 -7.42 -26.85 14.14
C LEU A 120 -8.28 -28.09 14.46
N PRO A 121 -8.10 -29.25 13.79
CA PRO A 121 -8.91 -30.44 14.04
C PRO A 121 -9.02 -30.84 15.52
N LYS A 122 -7.91 -30.71 16.28
CA LYS A 122 -7.83 -30.96 17.74
C LYS A 122 -8.69 -30.01 18.61
N GLN A 123 -9.13 -28.88 18.08
CA GLN A 123 -9.96 -27.89 18.77
C GLN A 123 -11.46 -28.05 18.47
N VAL A 124 -11.82 -28.67 17.34
CA VAL A 124 -13.22 -28.80 16.86
C VAL A 124 -14.13 -29.51 17.88
N ALA A 125 -13.59 -30.44 18.66
CA ALA A 125 -14.36 -31.20 19.66
C ALA A 125 -14.77 -30.39 20.91
N HIS A 126 -14.10 -29.26 21.18
CA HIS A 126 -14.24 -28.51 22.44
C HIS A 126 -14.45 -27.01 22.26
N CYS A 127 -14.54 -26.52 21.03
CA CYS A 127 -14.68 -25.09 20.72
C CYS A 127 -16.13 -24.72 20.38
N SER A 128 -16.64 -23.67 21.03
CA SER A 128 -17.95 -23.08 20.78
C SER A 128 -17.91 -21.55 20.92
N ASP A 129 -19.04 -20.88 20.67
CA ASP A 129 -19.24 -19.45 20.89
C ASP A 129 -18.77 -18.96 22.29
N LEU A 130 -18.80 -19.82 23.33
CA LEU A 130 -18.30 -19.51 24.68
C LEU A 130 -16.81 -19.14 24.71
N ASN A 131 -16.01 -19.63 23.76
CA ASN A 131 -14.61 -19.25 23.64
C ASN A 131 -14.47 -17.76 23.30
N THR A 132 -15.36 -17.23 22.46
CA THR A 132 -15.45 -15.79 22.15
C THR A 132 -15.89 -14.99 23.39
N THR A 133 -16.87 -15.48 24.16
CA THR A 133 -17.29 -14.86 25.43
C THR A 133 -16.12 -14.76 26.40
N TYR A 134 -15.42 -15.87 26.64
CA TYR A 134 -14.28 -15.94 27.55
C TYR A 134 -13.11 -15.07 27.08
N PHE A 135 -12.85 -14.99 25.78
CA PHE A 135 -11.85 -14.07 25.23
C PHE A 135 -12.22 -12.61 25.51
N ILE A 136 -13.48 -12.20 25.31
CA ILE A 136 -13.95 -10.84 25.63
C ILE A 136 -13.86 -10.55 27.14
N GLU A 137 -14.20 -11.52 28.00
CA GLU A 137 -14.06 -11.37 29.45
C GLU A 137 -12.60 -11.19 29.88
N ARG A 138 -11.68 -12.01 29.36
CA ARG A 138 -10.23 -11.86 29.59
C ARG A 138 -9.71 -10.51 29.07
N MET A 139 -10.20 -10.06 27.92
CA MET A 139 -9.88 -8.74 27.38
C MET A 139 -10.34 -7.61 28.30
N ILE A 140 -11.57 -7.65 28.81
CA ILE A 140 -12.10 -6.65 29.75
C ILE A 140 -11.27 -6.62 31.03
N GLN A 141 -10.92 -7.78 31.60
CA GLN A 141 -10.12 -7.88 32.82
C GLN A 141 -8.69 -7.35 32.65
N ALA A 142 -8.03 -7.69 31.54
CA ALA A 142 -6.66 -7.30 31.25
C ALA A 142 -6.54 -5.81 30.87
N GLU A 143 -7.48 -5.31 30.07
CA GLU A 143 -7.41 -3.96 29.51
C GLU A 143 -8.11 -2.89 30.33
N LYS A 144 -9.22 -3.23 31.00
CA LYS A 144 -10.09 -2.31 31.76
C LYS A 144 -10.51 -1.10 30.89
N PRO A 145 -11.25 -1.32 29.79
CA PRO A 145 -11.69 -0.25 28.89
C PRO A 145 -12.79 0.62 29.52
N ASP A 146 -12.82 1.90 29.15
CA ASP A 146 -13.87 2.86 29.48
C ASP A 146 -15.08 2.78 28.54
N LEU A 147 -14.91 2.16 27.37
CA LEU A 147 -15.94 1.93 26.35
C LEU A 147 -15.69 0.62 25.60
N ILE A 148 -16.75 -0.16 25.33
CA ILE A 148 -16.68 -1.34 24.44
C ILE A 148 -17.47 -1.04 23.15
N VAL A 149 -16.88 -1.29 21.99
CA VAL A 149 -17.52 -1.04 20.68
C VAL A 149 -17.53 -2.33 19.87
N PHE A 150 -18.73 -2.80 19.56
CA PHE A 150 -19.01 -3.93 18.69
C PHE A 150 -19.19 -3.43 17.25
N THR A 151 -18.41 -3.95 16.30
CA THR A 151 -18.40 -3.49 14.89
C THR A 151 -18.56 -4.65 13.92
N GLY A 152 -19.19 -4.41 12.77
CA GLY A 152 -19.37 -5.43 11.73
C GLY A 152 -20.38 -6.52 12.07
N ASP A 153 -20.19 -7.72 11.52
CA ASP A 153 -21.16 -8.81 11.51
C ASP A 153 -21.13 -9.61 12.83
N ASN A 154 -21.68 -9.01 13.89
CA ASN A 154 -21.61 -9.55 15.25
C ASN A 154 -22.49 -10.78 15.50
N ILE A 155 -23.52 -11.05 14.68
CA ILE A 155 -24.45 -12.19 14.84
C ILE A 155 -24.55 -12.99 13.53
N TYR A 156 -24.41 -14.32 13.59
CA TYR A 156 -24.41 -15.18 12.39
C TYR A 156 -25.81 -15.70 12.02
N GLY A 157 -26.57 -14.88 11.31
CA GLY A 157 -28.03 -15.01 11.16
C GLY A 157 -28.62 -16.27 10.50
N THR A 158 -27.82 -17.22 9.98
CA THR A 158 -28.34 -18.52 9.49
C THR A 158 -28.36 -19.60 10.58
N ASP A 159 -27.57 -19.46 11.63
CA ASP A 159 -27.32 -20.52 12.62
C ASP A 159 -27.99 -20.21 13.98
N THR A 160 -28.77 -19.11 14.07
CA THR A 160 -29.51 -18.70 15.28
C THR A 160 -30.99 -19.07 15.20
N THR A 161 -31.50 -19.81 16.18
CA THR A 161 -32.96 -20.01 16.36
C THR A 161 -33.63 -18.88 17.16
N ASP A 162 -32.84 -18.10 17.90
CA ASP A 162 -33.29 -16.89 18.61
C ASP A 162 -32.18 -15.81 18.49
N PRO A 163 -32.33 -14.82 17.58
CA PRO A 163 -31.37 -13.74 17.43
C PRO A 163 -31.24 -12.83 18.65
N VAL A 164 -32.28 -12.70 19.48
CA VAL A 164 -32.31 -11.80 20.64
C VAL A 164 -31.56 -12.44 21.81
N ALA A 165 -31.79 -13.72 22.09
CA ALA A 165 -30.98 -14.48 23.05
C ALA A 165 -29.51 -14.56 22.61
N SER A 166 -29.26 -14.74 21.30
CA SER A 166 -27.90 -14.73 20.73
C SER A 166 -27.19 -13.39 20.97
N MET A 167 -27.87 -12.27 20.71
CA MET A 167 -27.34 -10.92 20.93
C MET A 167 -27.12 -10.59 22.42
N ASN A 168 -28.06 -10.99 23.28
CA ASN A 168 -27.91 -10.83 24.73
C ASN A 168 -26.72 -11.64 25.29
N ALA A 169 -26.46 -12.84 24.74
CA ALA A 169 -25.31 -13.65 25.11
C ALA A 169 -23.99 -13.08 24.56
N ALA A 170 -23.97 -12.61 23.31
CA ALA A 170 -22.80 -11.99 22.67
C ALA A 170 -22.30 -10.74 23.41
N PHE A 171 -23.23 -9.91 23.93
CA PHE A 171 -22.90 -8.68 24.65
C PHE A 171 -22.86 -8.86 26.19
N ALA A 172 -23.13 -10.07 26.71
CA ALA A 172 -23.17 -10.34 28.15
C ALA A 172 -21.91 -9.87 28.92
N PRO A 173 -20.66 -10.03 28.42
CA PRO A 173 -19.47 -9.52 29.10
C PRO A 173 -19.43 -7.99 29.26
N ALA A 174 -19.99 -7.25 28.30
CA ALA A 174 -20.07 -5.79 28.38
C ALA A 174 -21.18 -5.32 29.32
N VAL A 175 -22.29 -6.06 29.39
CA VAL A 175 -23.39 -5.79 30.32
C VAL A 175 -22.98 -6.11 31.76
N SER A 176 -22.35 -7.27 32.00
CA SER A 176 -21.95 -7.72 33.35
C SER A 176 -20.83 -6.88 33.97
N SER A 177 -19.96 -6.30 33.15
CA SER A 177 -18.88 -5.42 33.60
C SER A 177 -19.33 -3.97 33.91
N ASN A 178 -20.57 -3.58 33.61
CA ASN A 178 -21.11 -2.21 33.82
C ASN A 178 -20.32 -1.11 33.06
N ILE A 179 -19.55 -1.52 32.04
CA ILE A 179 -18.80 -0.63 31.15
C ILE A 179 -19.76 -0.12 30.06
N PRO A 180 -19.76 1.19 29.73
CA PRO A 180 -20.49 1.70 28.58
C PRO A 180 -20.18 0.92 27.30
N TRP A 181 -21.19 0.59 26.50
CA TRP A 181 -20.97 -0.10 25.22
C TRP A 181 -21.89 0.39 24.11
N LYS A 182 -21.46 0.19 22.86
CA LYS A 182 -22.25 0.43 21.65
C LYS A 182 -22.03 -0.67 20.62
N THR A 183 -23.02 -0.87 19.76
CA THR A 183 -22.89 -1.63 18.51
C THR A 183 -23.03 -0.71 17.30
N GLN A 184 -22.22 -0.94 16.27
CA GLN A 184 -22.33 -0.31 14.96
C GLN A 184 -22.83 -1.36 13.96
N LEU A 185 -24.15 -1.44 13.81
CA LEU A 185 -24.80 -2.32 12.84
C LEU A 185 -24.59 -1.79 11.42
N CYS A 186 -23.75 -2.49 10.64
CA CYS A 186 -23.71 -2.35 9.19
C CYS A 186 -25.00 -2.93 8.59
N HIS A 187 -26.06 -2.13 8.50
CA HIS A 187 -27.28 -2.53 7.80
C HIS A 187 -27.01 -2.73 6.30
N TYR A 188 -26.72 -3.97 5.91
CA TYR A 188 -26.86 -4.44 4.53
C TYR A 188 -28.34 -4.36 4.12
N TYR A 189 -28.76 -3.19 3.62
CA TYR A 189 -30.02 -3.03 2.91
C TYR A 189 -29.96 -3.79 1.59
N ARG A 190 -30.25 -5.09 1.65
CA ARG A 190 -30.42 -5.95 0.48
C ARG A 190 -31.74 -5.61 -0.20
N PHE A 191 -31.73 -4.57 -1.04
CA PHE A 191 -32.88 -4.18 -1.86
C PHE A 191 -33.28 -5.31 -2.83
N THR A 192 -34.19 -6.17 -2.40
CA THR A 192 -35.00 -7.01 -3.28
C THR A 192 -36.22 -6.20 -3.69
N SER A 193 -36.26 -5.74 -4.95
CA SER A 193 -37.38 -4.96 -5.49
C SER A 193 -38.59 -5.84 -5.79
N THR A 194 -39.35 -6.22 -4.76
CA THR A 194 -40.75 -6.63 -4.91
C THR A 194 -41.63 -5.39 -4.96
N ALA A 195 -42.46 -5.26 -6.00
CA ALA A 195 -43.35 -4.12 -6.15
C ALA A 195 -44.51 -4.18 -5.14
N GLY A 196 -44.58 -3.21 -4.22
CA GLY A 196 -45.71 -3.04 -3.30
C GLY A 196 -45.32 -2.57 -1.89
N ALA A 197 -45.86 -1.41 -1.51
CA ALA A 197 -46.05 -0.84 -0.16
C ALA A 197 -45.22 -1.35 1.06
N LEU A 198 -44.67 -0.39 1.84
CA LEU A 198 -44.26 -0.67 3.23
C LEU A 198 -45.47 -1.08 4.09
N THR A 199 -45.33 -2.17 4.86
CA THR A 199 -46.06 -2.35 6.12
C THR A 199 -45.31 -3.31 7.05
N LEU A 200 -45.34 -3.03 8.35
CA LEU A 200 -44.70 -3.82 9.40
C LEU A 200 -45.73 -4.70 10.12
N ARG A 201 -45.56 -6.04 10.10
CA ARG A 201 -46.11 -6.96 11.12
C ARG A 201 -45.47 -8.36 11.05
N ARG A 202 -45.79 -9.20 12.03
CA ARG A 202 -45.20 -10.53 12.28
C ARG A 202 -45.76 -11.61 11.33
N SER A 203 -44.97 -12.67 11.12
CA SER A 203 -45.20 -13.93 10.38
C SER A 203 -46.46 -14.71 10.84
N PRO A 204 -46.95 -15.80 10.16
CA PRO A 204 -46.26 -16.67 9.16
C PRO A 204 -47.13 -17.21 7.96
N ILE A 205 -46.61 -18.24 7.24
CA ILE A 205 -47.31 -19.27 6.38
C ILE A 205 -47.39 -19.08 4.82
N THR A 206 -46.41 -19.66 4.11
CA THR A 206 -46.41 -20.61 2.94
C THR A 206 -47.32 -20.54 1.66
N ILE A 207 -46.66 -20.67 0.47
CA ILE A 207 -47.07 -21.16 -0.91
C ILE A 207 -48.29 -20.47 -1.63
N SER A 208 -48.42 -20.30 -2.97
CA SER A 208 -47.88 -21.04 -4.13
C SER A 208 -47.74 -20.22 -5.46
N ALA A 209 -47.79 -20.88 -6.63
CA ALA A 209 -47.15 -20.48 -7.92
C ALA A 209 -48.09 -19.92 -9.02
N GLY A 210 -47.48 -19.45 -10.13
CA GLY A 210 -48.15 -18.97 -11.37
C GLY A 210 -48.12 -17.44 -11.52
N THR A 211 -48.14 -16.83 -12.72
CA THR A 211 -48.11 -17.34 -14.11
C THR A 211 -47.51 -16.26 -15.04
N THR A 212 -46.99 -16.65 -16.21
CA THR A 212 -46.40 -15.76 -17.24
C THR A 212 -47.38 -14.72 -17.80
N VAL A 213 -46.93 -13.49 -18.04
CA VAL A 213 -47.63 -12.51 -18.91
C VAL A 213 -46.62 -11.73 -19.76
N SER A 214 -46.83 -11.75 -21.08
CA SER A 214 -46.23 -10.81 -22.03
C SER A 214 -47.29 -9.80 -22.44
N VAL A 215 -46.95 -8.52 -22.64
CA VAL A 215 -47.90 -7.49 -23.10
C VAL A 215 -47.32 -6.74 -24.30
N TYR A 216 -48.13 -6.63 -25.36
CA TYR A 216 -47.81 -5.89 -26.58
C TYR A 216 -48.23 -4.41 -26.47
N LEU A 217 -47.63 -3.56 -27.31
CA LEU A 217 -48.08 -2.19 -27.57
C LEU A 217 -49.49 -2.17 -28.18
N VAL A 218 -50.39 -1.37 -27.60
CA VAL A 218 -51.63 -0.87 -28.24
C VAL A 218 -51.80 0.61 -27.89
N GLN A 219 -52.46 1.37 -28.77
CA GLN A 219 -52.33 2.83 -28.88
C GLN A 219 -53.68 3.55 -28.66
N PHE A 220 -53.68 4.58 -27.79
CA PHE A 220 -54.61 5.73 -27.68
C PHE A 220 -56.14 5.55 -27.86
N CYS A 221 -56.92 6.07 -26.89
CA CYS A 221 -57.74 7.27 -27.16
C CYS A 221 -58.27 8.01 -25.90
N SER A 222 -58.56 9.31 -26.07
CA SER A 222 -59.62 10.15 -25.46
C SER A 222 -60.10 9.85 -24.01
N THR A 223 -60.14 10.77 -23.03
CA THR A 223 -60.65 12.16 -23.04
C THR A 223 -60.28 12.97 -21.76
N MET A 224 -60.48 14.30 -21.79
CA MET A 224 -60.54 15.26 -20.64
C MET A 224 -59.25 15.53 -19.84
N GLY A 225 -59.18 16.73 -19.21
CA GLY A 225 -58.19 17.08 -18.18
C GLY A 225 -57.01 17.97 -18.62
N ARG A 226 -57.24 19.26 -18.91
CA ARG A 226 -56.17 20.26 -19.10
C ARG A 226 -55.48 20.62 -17.76
N LEU A 227 -54.54 19.82 -17.27
CA LEU A 227 -53.61 20.26 -16.19
C LEU A 227 -52.21 19.62 -16.18
N SER A 228 -51.96 18.52 -16.90
CA SER A 228 -50.71 17.75 -16.76
C SER A 228 -49.54 18.16 -17.67
N MET A 229 -49.75 19.08 -18.62
CA MET A 229 -48.77 19.41 -19.68
C MET A 229 -47.52 20.18 -19.21
N ILE A 230 -47.46 20.64 -17.95
CA ILE A 230 -46.27 21.34 -17.41
C ILE A 230 -45.27 20.34 -16.81
N ILE A 231 -45.75 19.26 -16.17
CA ILE A 231 -44.88 18.32 -15.43
C ILE A 231 -44.08 17.43 -16.37
N VAL A 232 -44.67 16.98 -17.48
CA VAL A 232 -43.99 16.09 -18.45
C VAL A 232 -42.81 16.80 -19.13
N VAL A 233 -42.96 18.08 -19.49
CA VAL A 233 -41.89 18.86 -20.14
C VAL A 233 -40.70 19.06 -19.19
N PHE A 234 -40.95 19.37 -17.91
CA PHE A 234 -39.86 19.52 -16.92
C PHE A 234 -39.08 18.21 -16.69
N ILE A 235 -39.77 17.06 -16.64
CA ILE A 235 -39.09 15.77 -16.42
C ILE A 235 -38.23 15.39 -17.64
N CYS A 236 -38.76 15.49 -18.86
CA CYS A 236 -37.97 15.22 -20.06
C CYS A 236 -36.82 16.23 -20.29
N SER A 237 -36.92 17.45 -19.77
CA SER A 237 -35.84 18.45 -19.87
C SER A 237 -34.68 18.17 -18.90
N PHE A 238 -34.91 17.51 -17.77
CA PHE A 238 -33.86 17.22 -16.78
C PHE A 238 -33.12 15.89 -17.03
N SER A 239 -33.70 14.98 -17.82
CA SER A 239 -33.05 13.71 -18.19
C SER A 239 -32.01 13.83 -19.32
N LEU A 240 -31.83 15.01 -19.93
CA LEU A 240 -30.90 15.21 -21.06
C LEU A 240 -29.72 16.17 -20.72
N LEU A 241 -29.40 16.32 -19.44
CA LEU A 241 -28.21 17.05 -18.98
C LEU A 241 -27.25 16.22 -18.09
N ILE A 242 -27.43 14.90 -18.02
CA ILE A 242 -26.29 14.01 -17.79
C ILE A 242 -25.58 13.82 -19.14
N SER A 243 -24.85 14.84 -19.57
CA SER A 243 -23.76 14.66 -20.52
C SER A 243 -22.74 13.76 -19.83
N VAL A 244 -22.84 12.45 -20.08
CA VAL A 244 -21.76 11.52 -19.74
C VAL A 244 -20.61 11.88 -20.66
N ASN A 245 -19.78 12.83 -20.21
CA ASN A 245 -18.47 13.09 -20.79
C ASN A 245 -17.55 11.91 -20.47
N ALA A 246 -17.87 10.75 -21.05
CA ALA A 246 -16.93 9.70 -21.39
C ALA A 246 -16.04 10.18 -22.54
N SER A 247 -15.43 11.35 -22.37
CA SER A 247 -14.07 11.54 -22.87
C SER A 247 -13.22 10.56 -22.07
N ASP A 248 -13.04 9.35 -22.61
CA ASP A 248 -12.07 8.37 -22.11
C ASP A 248 -10.64 8.82 -22.50
N GLY A 249 -10.38 10.09 -22.20
CA GLY A 249 -9.12 10.77 -22.43
C GLY A 249 -8.17 10.36 -21.32
N ILE A 250 -7.01 9.85 -21.73
CA ILE A 250 -5.92 9.36 -20.87
C ILE A 250 -5.83 10.19 -19.59
N ARG A 251 -6.07 9.54 -18.45
CA ARG A 251 -6.19 10.19 -17.13
C ARG A 251 -4.84 10.76 -16.70
N GLN A 252 -4.55 11.97 -17.17
CA GLN A 252 -3.33 12.74 -16.93
C GLN A 252 -2.93 12.66 -15.46
N LEU A 253 -1.69 12.25 -15.20
CA LEU A 253 -1.17 12.06 -13.85
C LEU A 253 -1.11 13.40 -13.11
N ARG A 254 -1.58 13.41 -11.86
CA ARG A 254 -1.59 14.60 -10.98
C ARG A 254 -1.37 14.21 -9.53
N PHE A 255 -0.79 15.12 -8.75
CA PHE A 255 -0.83 15.03 -7.29
C PHE A 255 -2.28 15.17 -6.77
N ASP A 256 -2.63 14.43 -5.71
CA ASP A 256 -3.95 14.51 -5.07
C ASP A 256 -4.19 15.89 -4.43
N LYS A 257 -5.38 16.45 -4.66
CA LYS A 257 -5.76 17.80 -4.22
C LYS A 257 -5.95 17.94 -2.70
N ASN A 258 -6.15 16.84 -1.98
CA ASN A 258 -6.44 16.85 -0.54
C ASN A 258 -5.17 16.72 0.30
N LYS A 259 -4.20 15.95 -0.21
CA LYS A 259 -2.94 15.61 0.47
C LYS A 259 -1.68 16.27 -0.12
N GLY A 260 -1.70 16.67 -1.40
CA GLY A 260 -0.50 17.08 -2.12
C GLY A 260 0.47 15.93 -2.42
N GLU A 261 0.02 14.68 -2.39
CA GLU A 261 0.83 13.47 -2.64
C GLU A 261 0.63 12.92 -4.05
N PHE A 262 1.65 12.25 -4.59
CA PHE A 262 1.54 11.33 -5.73
C PHE A 262 2.34 10.06 -5.42
N LYS A 263 1.66 8.90 -5.43
CA LYS A 263 2.26 7.61 -5.05
C LYS A 263 2.46 6.69 -6.26
N ILE A 264 3.67 6.18 -6.39
CA ILE A 264 4.05 5.17 -7.38
C ILE A 264 4.32 3.84 -6.65
N LEU A 265 3.68 2.77 -7.13
CA LEU A 265 4.00 1.39 -6.74
C LEU A 265 4.96 0.79 -7.78
N GLN A 266 6.19 0.46 -7.38
CA GLN A 266 7.16 -0.21 -8.26
C GLN A 266 7.07 -1.73 -8.10
N VAL A 267 6.95 -2.42 -9.22
CA VAL A 267 6.88 -3.89 -9.34
C VAL A 267 8.00 -4.33 -10.28
N ALA A 268 9.05 -4.94 -9.75
CA ALA A 268 10.15 -5.47 -10.57
C ALA A 268 10.12 -6.99 -10.57
N ASP A 269 10.62 -7.59 -11.65
CA ASP A 269 11.04 -8.99 -11.63
C ASP A 269 9.89 -9.93 -11.25
N MET A 270 8.76 -9.78 -11.95
CA MET A 270 7.58 -10.63 -11.75
C MET A 270 7.84 -12.06 -12.24
N HIS A 271 8.63 -12.20 -13.31
CA HIS A 271 8.97 -13.45 -13.98
C HIS A 271 7.71 -14.29 -14.25
N TYR A 272 6.61 -13.64 -14.63
CA TYR A 272 5.32 -14.31 -14.82
C TYR A 272 5.39 -15.26 -16.04
N ALA A 273 4.72 -16.41 -15.99
CA ALA A 273 4.64 -17.31 -17.14
C ALA A 273 3.21 -17.85 -17.31
N ASN A 274 3.02 -19.16 -17.24
CA ASN A 274 1.77 -19.84 -17.53
C ASN A 274 0.77 -19.86 -16.34
N GLY A 275 0.81 -18.85 -15.47
CA GLY A 275 -0.15 -18.64 -14.39
C GLY A 275 -0.11 -19.75 -13.34
N LYS A 276 -1.25 -20.42 -13.15
CA LYS A 276 -1.42 -21.54 -12.21
C LYS A 276 -0.53 -22.76 -12.54
N LYS A 277 -0.05 -22.90 -13.78
CA LYS A 277 0.80 -24.04 -14.19
C LYS A 277 2.26 -23.86 -13.77
N THR A 278 2.71 -22.62 -13.66
CA THR A 278 4.07 -22.27 -13.27
C THR A 278 4.30 -22.59 -11.79
N LYS A 279 5.51 -23.01 -11.43
CA LYS A 279 5.90 -23.28 -10.03
C LYS A 279 6.72 -22.11 -9.50
N CYS A 280 6.52 -21.75 -8.24
CA CYS A 280 7.39 -20.77 -7.57
C CYS A 280 8.84 -21.27 -7.45
N ARG A 281 9.79 -20.34 -7.56
CA ARG A 281 11.21 -20.56 -7.22
C ARG A 281 11.49 -20.00 -5.81
N ASP A 282 12.44 -20.62 -5.11
CA ASP A 282 13.01 -20.16 -3.83
C ASP A 282 12.01 -19.81 -2.72
N VAL A 283 10.99 -20.65 -2.56
CA VAL A 283 10.05 -20.64 -1.42
C VAL A 283 10.36 -21.76 -0.43
N LEU A 284 9.88 -21.64 0.82
CA LEU A 284 10.08 -22.71 1.82
C LEU A 284 9.38 -24.02 1.35
N PRO A 285 9.90 -25.22 1.67
CA PRO A 285 9.34 -26.50 1.20
C PRO A 285 7.82 -26.65 1.45
N LYS A 286 7.32 -26.15 2.58
CA LYS A 286 5.89 -26.14 2.96
C LYS A 286 4.99 -25.27 2.06
N GLN A 287 5.56 -24.43 1.19
CA GLN A 287 4.84 -23.54 0.28
C GLN A 287 4.77 -24.12 -1.15
N VAL A 288 5.77 -24.92 -1.55
CA VAL A 288 5.97 -25.39 -2.95
C VAL A 288 4.71 -26.03 -3.54
N ALA A 289 4.02 -26.89 -2.78
CA ALA A 289 2.86 -27.63 -3.25
C ALA A 289 1.63 -26.77 -3.65
N HIS A 290 1.60 -25.49 -3.24
CA HIS A 290 0.47 -24.59 -3.43
C HIS A 290 0.89 -23.20 -3.97
N CYS A 291 2.08 -23.11 -4.56
CA CYS A 291 2.65 -21.84 -5.02
C CYS A 291 2.83 -21.82 -6.55
N SER A 292 2.29 -20.78 -7.20
CA SER A 292 2.35 -20.52 -8.64
C SER A 292 2.40 -19.01 -8.92
N ASP A 293 2.36 -18.57 -10.19
CA ASP A 293 2.35 -17.13 -10.52
C ASP A 293 1.13 -16.39 -9.94
N LEU A 294 0.05 -17.12 -9.61
CA LEU A 294 -1.09 -16.55 -8.89
C LEU A 294 -0.67 -15.95 -7.53
N ASN A 295 0.42 -16.42 -6.91
CA ASN A 295 0.98 -15.81 -5.71
C ASN A 295 1.59 -14.42 -6.00
N THR A 296 2.13 -14.20 -7.20
CA THR A 296 2.51 -12.88 -7.73
C THR A 296 1.25 -12.02 -7.93
N THR A 297 0.22 -12.54 -8.61
CA THR A 297 -1.08 -11.85 -8.82
C THR A 297 -1.69 -11.37 -7.49
N TYR A 298 -1.84 -12.27 -6.51
CA TYR A 298 -2.34 -11.97 -5.17
C TYR A 298 -1.38 -11.08 -4.35
N PHE A 299 -0.12 -10.90 -4.74
CA PHE A 299 0.78 -9.92 -4.12
C PHE A 299 0.55 -8.52 -4.72
N ILE A 300 0.40 -8.38 -6.03
CA ILE A 300 0.05 -7.09 -6.68
C ILE A 300 -1.29 -6.58 -6.13
N GLU A 301 -2.31 -7.44 -6.06
CA GLU A 301 -3.63 -7.09 -5.50
C GLU A 301 -3.54 -6.57 -4.05
N ARG A 302 -2.78 -7.26 -3.19
CA ARG A 302 -2.55 -6.82 -1.79
C ARG A 302 -1.81 -5.50 -1.72
N MET A 303 -0.81 -5.29 -2.58
CA MET A 303 -0.04 -4.04 -2.64
C MET A 303 -0.92 -2.86 -3.09
N ILE A 304 -1.73 -3.05 -4.13
CA ILE A 304 -2.73 -2.07 -4.59
C ILE A 304 -3.72 -1.73 -3.46
N GLN A 305 -4.27 -2.73 -2.77
CA GLN A 305 -5.23 -2.52 -1.68
C GLN A 305 -4.63 -1.80 -0.46
N ALA A 306 -3.39 -2.14 -0.10
CA ALA A 306 -2.69 -1.56 1.06
C ALA A 306 -2.20 -0.14 0.80
N GLU A 307 -1.55 0.09 -0.34
CA GLU A 307 -0.88 1.36 -0.62
C GLU A 307 -1.75 2.36 -1.38
N LYS A 308 -2.67 1.89 -2.23
CA LYS A 308 -3.55 2.70 -3.09
C LYS A 308 -2.76 3.70 -3.93
N PRO A 309 -1.91 3.22 -4.85
CA PRO A 309 -1.06 4.08 -5.68
C PRO A 309 -1.87 4.85 -6.73
N ASP A 310 -1.31 5.97 -7.18
CA ASP A 310 -1.82 6.78 -8.28
C ASP A 310 -1.26 6.32 -9.64
N LEU A 311 -0.14 5.60 -9.62
CA LEU A 311 0.53 4.96 -10.76
C LEU A 311 1.19 3.64 -10.33
N ILE A 312 1.13 2.62 -11.18
CA ILE A 312 1.94 1.40 -11.04
C ILE A 312 3.05 1.43 -12.10
N VAL A 313 4.30 1.18 -11.71
CA VAL A 313 5.43 1.09 -12.64
C VAL A 313 6.04 -0.30 -12.56
N PHE A 314 6.11 -0.98 -13.70
CA PHE A 314 6.78 -2.26 -13.83
C PHE A 314 8.20 -2.07 -14.40
N THR A 315 9.24 -2.51 -13.67
CA THR A 315 10.65 -2.29 -14.04
C THR A 315 11.35 -3.53 -14.59
N GLY A 316 10.79 -4.09 -15.65
CA GLY A 316 11.35 -5.21 -16.40
C GLY A 316 11.11 -6.58 -15.78
N ASP A 317 11.43 -7.61 -16.59
CA ASP A 317 11.14 -9.02 -16.36
C ASP A 317 9.71 -9.25 -15.88
N ASN A 318 8.79 -8.71 -16.67
CA ASN A 318 7.36 -8.80 -16.49
C ASN A 318 6.90 -10.25 -16.71
N ILE A 319 7.45 -10.89 -17.75
CA ILE A 319 7.37 -12.33 -17.96
C ILE A 319 8.76 -12.98 -17.91
N TYR A 320 8.81 -14.28 -17.59
CA TYR A 320 10.00 -15.10 -17.78
C TYR A 320 9.84 -15.87 -19.10
N GLY A 321 10.40 -15.32 -20.18
CA GLY A 321 10.13 -15.78 -21.54
C GLY A 321 10.48 -17.26 -21.77
N THR A 322 11.58 -17.74 -21.17
CA THR A 322 12.02 -19.15 -21.26
C THR A 322 10.96 -20.15 -20.78
N ASP A 323 10.25 -19.90 -19.68
CA ASP A 323 9.19 -20.81 -19.20
C ASP A 323 7.81 -20.46 -19.83
N THR A 324 7.71 -19.42 -20.65
CA THR A 324 6.44 -18.87 -21.18
C THR A 324 6.05 -19.48 -22.53
N THR A 325 4.90 -20.16 -22.58
CA THR A 325 4.37 -20.80 -23.81
C THR A 325 3.55 -19.88 -24.71
N ASP A 326 2.96 -18.82 -24.14
CA ASP A 326 2.20 -17.78 -24.86
C ASP A 326 2.51 -16.43 -24.20
N PRO A 327 3.39 -15.60 -24.80
CA PRO A 327 3.79 -14.33 -24.21
C PRO A 327 2.65 -13.29 -24.19
N VAL A 328 1.66 -13.39 -25.08
CA VAL A 328 0.47 -12.51 -25.06
C VAL A 328 -0.40 -12.86 -23.87
N ALA A 329 -0.71 -14.14 -23.66
CA ALA A 329 -1.47 -14.60 -22.49
C ALA A 329 -0.74 -14.32 -21.17
N SER A 330 0.59 -14.49 -21.13
CA SER A 330 1.39 -14.23 -19.94
C SER A 330 1.50 -12.73 -19.60
N MET A 331 1.74 -11.84 -20.57
CA MET A 331 1.67 -10.38 -20.35
C MET A 331 0.26 -9.95 -19.89
N ASN A 332 -0.79 -10.49 -20.52
CA ASN A 332 -2.17 -10.22 -20.11
C ASN A 332 -2.45 -10.67 -18.65
N ALA A 333 -1.93 -11.82 -18.22
CA ALA A 333 -2.09 -12.33 -16.86
C ALA A 333 -1.24 -11.58 -15.83
N ALA A 334 -0.03 -11.16 -16.19
CA ALA A 334 0.88 -10.40 -15.33
C ALA A 334 0.31 -9.01 -14.99
N PHE A 335 -0.18 -8.28 -15.99
CA PHE A 335 -0.74 -6.93 -15.81
C PHE A 335 -2.23 -6.92 -15.40
N ALA A 336 -2.91 -8.06 -15.37
CA ALA A 336 -4.34 -8.15 -15.02
C ALA A 336 -4.73 -7.43 -13.70
N PRO A 337 -3.94 -7.45 -12.61
CA PRO A 337 -4.25 -6.68 -11.40
C PRO A 337 -4.20 -5.16 -11.60
N ALA A 338 -3.27 -4.65 -12.42
CA ALA A 338 -3.21 -3.23 -12.76
C ALA A 338 -4.41 -2.84 -13.61
N VAL A 339 -4.65 -3.57 -14.71
CA VAL A 339 -5.78 -3.35 -15.62
C VAL A 339 -7.13 -3.36 -14.87
N SER A 340 -7.39 -4.39 -14.06
CA SER A 340 -8.66 -4.54 -13.33
C SER A 340 -8.84 -3.55 -12.17
N SER A 341 -7.76 -2.91 -11.69
CA SER A 341 -7.84 -1.86 -10.67
C SER A 341 -8.25 -0.49 -11.22
N ASN A 342 -8.22 -0.29 -12.55
CA ASN A 342 -8.37 1.00 -13.24
C ASN A 342 -7.35 2.07 -12.79
N ILE A 343 -6.22 1.65 -12.20
CA ILE A 343 -5.08 2.52 -11.87
C ILE A 343 -4.19 2.61 -13.13
N PRO A 344 -3.75 3.81 -13.54
CA PRO A 344 -2.81 3.95 -14.64
C PRO A 344 -1.51 3.19 -14.37
N TRP A 345 -0.90 2.61 -15.41
CA TRP A 345 0.33 1.83 -15.26
C TRP A 345 1.31 1.98 -16.42
N ALA A 346 2.61 1.87 -16.14
CA ALA A 346 3.70 2.06 -17.11
C ALA A 346 4.73 0.92 -16.99
N VAL A 347 5.41 0.60 -18.10
CA VAL A 347 6.35 -0.54 -18.20
C VAL A 347 7.67 -0.13 -18.86
N VAL A 348 8.77 -0.69 -18.36
CA VAL A 348 10.00 -0.95 -19.13
C VAL A 348 10.23 -2.46 -19.20
N LEU A 349 10.92 -2.94 -20.23
CA LEU A 349 11.25 -4.35 -20.40
C LEU A 349 12.61 -4.70 -19.78
N GLY A 350 12.73 -5.95 -19.32
CA GLY A 350 13.98 -6.55 -18.85
C GLY A 350 14.62 -7.46 -19.90
N ASN A 351 15.58 -8.29 -19.49
CA ASN A 351 16.20 -9.28 -20.39
C ASN A 351 15.28 -10.46 -20.65
N HIS A 352 14.67 -11.05 -19.62
CA HIS A 352 13.88 -12.28 -19.75
C HIS A 352 12.53 -12.09 -20.47
N ASP A 353 12.04 -10.86 -20.58
CA ASP A 353 10.76 -10.56 -21.24
C ASP A 353 10.69 -11.11 -22.69
N GLN A 354 11.81 -11.11 -23.43
CA GLN A 354 11.84 -11.41 -24.87
C GLN A 354 12.27 -12.85 -25.25
N GLU A 355 12.45 -13.74 -24.28
CA GLU A 355 12.96 -15.11 -24.52
C GLU A 355 11.91 -16.09 -25.08
N SER A 356 10.66 -15.64 -25.24
CA SER A 356 9.56 -16.44 -25.80
C SER A 356 9.37 -16.17 -27.31
N THR A 357 8.18 -16.42 -27.84
CA THR A 357 7.88 -16.34 -29.28
C THR A 357 7.63 -14.92 -29.82
N LEU A 358 7.61 -13.89 -28.97
CA LEU A 358 7.48 -12.49 -29.37
C LEU A 358 8.77 -11.70 -29.17
N SER A 359 9.13 -10.87 -30.15
CA SER A 359 10.23 -9.92 -30.05
C SER A 359 9.92 -8.79 -29.07
N ARG A 360 10.97 -8.11 -28.58
CA ARG A 360 10.90 -6.88 -27.76
C ARG A 360 9.92 -5.84 -28.30
N GLU A 361 9.95 -5.63 -29.61
CA GLU A 361 9.04 -4.72 -30.31
C GLU A 361 7.58 -5.23 -30.27
N GLY A 362 7.37 -6.53 -30.52
CA GLY A 362 6.05 -7.16 -30.46
C GLY A 362 5.42 -7.08 -29.06
N LEU A 363 6.23 -7.27 -28.02
CA LEU A 363 5.83 -7.12 -26.62
C LEU A 363 5.43 -5.68 -26.31
N MET A 364 6.24 -4.68 -26.67
CA MET A 364 5.86 -3.27 -26.48
C MET A 364 4.61 -2.90 -27.30
N LYS A 365 4.49 -3.35 -28.56
CA LYS A 365 3.30 -3.14 -29.40
C LYS A 365 2.04 -3.75 -28.78
N HIS A 366 2.14 -4.89 -28.10
CA HIS A 366 1.04 -5.46 -27.31
C HIS A 366 0.73 -4.61 -26.08
N ILE A 367 1.75 -4.30 -25.26
CA ILE A 367 1.61 -3.57 -23.98
C ILE A 367 0.93 -2.20 -24.18
N VAL A 368 1.32 -1.42 -25.20
CA VAL A 368 0.72 -0.09 -25.47
C VAL A 368 -0.75 -0.17 -25.92
N GLY A 369 -1.23 -1.34 -26.31
CA GLY A 369 -2.64 -1.60 -26.64
C GLY A 369 -3.51 -2.02 -25.45
N MET A 370 -2.94 -2.15 -24.24
CA MET A 370 -3.66 -2.66 -23.07
C MET A 370 -4.34 -1.53 -22.25
N ASN A 371 -5.54 -1.81 -21.74
CA ASN A 371 -6.34 -0.84 -20.99
C ASN A 371 -5.59 -0.19 -19.82
N HIS A 372 -5.75 1.14 -19.69
CA HIS A 372 -5.14 1.98 -18.65
C HIS A 372 -3.61 2.03 -18.64
N THR A 373 -2.94 1.48 -19.66
CA THR A 373 -1.50 1.69 -19.81
C THR A 373 -1.21 3.16 -20.15
N LEU A 374 -0.08 3.66 -19.64
CA LEU A 374 0.57 4.91 -20.03
C LEU A 374 1.90 4.62 -20.73
N SER A 375 2.24 3.35 -20.92
CA SER A 375 3.41 2.92 -21.70
C SER A 375 3.28 3.45 -23.13
N GLN A 376 4.41 3.83 -23.74
CA GLN A 376 4.45 4.32 -25.11
C GLN A 376 5.49 3.55 -25.91
N LEU A 377 5.37 3.57 -27.24
CA LEU A 377 6.48 3.21 -28.12
C LEU A 377 7.55 4.31 -28.09
N ASN A 378 8.67 4.06 -28.76
CA ASN A 378 9.72 5.05 -28.94
C ASN A 378 9.18 6.37 -29.55
N PRO A 379 9.78 7.53 -29.24
CA PRO A 379 9.30 8.84 -29.66
C PRO A 379 9.26 9.01 -31.19
N PHE A 380 8.13 9.50 -31.70
CA PHE A 380 8.04 9.94 -33.10
C PHE A 380 9.00 11.12 -33.37
N GLY A 381 9.68 11.09 -34.53
CA GLY A 381 10.62 12.13 -34.94
C GLY A 381 12.02 11.99 -34.33
N VAL A 382 12.41 10.79 -33.89
CA VAL A 382 13.80 10.42 -33.59
C VAL A 382 14.20 9.32 -34.58
N ASP A 383 15.13 9.61 -35.49
CA ASP A 383 15.41 8.75 -36.66
C ASP A 383 15.95 7.36 -36.28
N VAL A 384 16.78 7.30 -35.22
CA VAL A 384 17.30 6.05 -34.63
C VAL A 384 17.37 6.21 -33.11
N ILE A 385 16.76 5.28 -32.39
CA ILE A 385 16.90 5.11 -30.94
C ILE A 385 16.90 3.63 -30.60
N ASP A 386 17.84 3.20 -29.76
CA ASP A 386 18.02 1.80 -29.37
C ASP A 386 16.93 1.34 -28.38
N GLY A 387 16.60 0.05 -28.43
CA GLY A 387 15.58 -0.57 -27.59
C GLY A 387 14.14 -0.18 -27.97
N PHE A 388 13.17 -0.57 -27.14
CA PHE A 388 11.75 -0.28 -27.32
C PHE A 388 11.10 0.11 -25.99
N GLY A 389 10.31 1.19 -26.01
CA GLY A 389 9.68 1.72 -24.79
C GLY A 389 10.50 2.81 -24.10
N ASN A 390 11.24 3.61 -24.87
CA ASN A 390 11.85 4.84 -24.37
C ASN A 390 10.81 5.98 -24.43
N TYR A 391 10.34 6.48 -23.28
CA TYR A 391 9.32 7.55 -23.23
C TYR A 391 9.36 8.37 -21.93
N ASN A 392 8.64 9.48 -21.89
CA ASN A 392 8.46 10.29 -20.68
C ASN A 392 6.98 10.50 -20.35
N LEU A 393 6.67 10.58 -19.05
CA LEU A 393 5.37 10.99 -18.54
C LEU A 393 5.52 12.27 -17.69
N GLU A 394 4.59 13.21 -17.83
CA GLU A 394 4.50 14.43 -17.02
C GLU A 394 3.44 14.24 -15.94
N VAL A 395 3.82 14.43 -14.66
CA VAL A 395 2.90 14.44 -13.51
C VAL A 395 2.66 15.89 -13.11
N HIS A 396 1.40 16.32 -13.20
CA HIS A 396 1.02 17.72 -13.10
C HIS A 396 0.58 18.11 -11.68
N GLY A 397 0.53 19.43 -11.41
CA GLY A 397 0.05 19.95 -10.12
C GLY A 397 -1.39 19.52 -9.78
N THR A 398 -1.81 19.82 -8.54
CA THR A 398 -3.14 19.46 -8.04
C THR A 398 -4.27 20.12 -8.85
N GLU A 399 -5.39 19.42 -8.99
CA GLU A 399 -6.57 19.90 -9.71
C GLU A 399 -7.03 21.28 -9.17
N GLY A 400 -7.28 22.23 -10.08
CA GLY A 400 -7.70 23.60 -9.73
C GLY A 400 -6.59 24.53 -9.24
N SER A 401 -5.35 24.05 -9.07
CA SER A 401 -4.21 24.90 -8.67
C SER A 401 -3.60 25.68 -9.85
N SER A 402 -2.83 26.72 -9.55
CA SER A 402 -2.03 27.48 -10.54
C SER A 402 -0.88 26.67 -11.17
N SER A 403 -0.64 25.45 -10.70
CA SER A 403 0.27 24.45 -11.27
C SER A 403 -0.46 23.25 -11.90
N GLY A 404 -1.81 23.19 -11.88
CA GLY A 404 -2.59 22.01 -12.30
C GLY A 404 -2.40 21.54 -13.75
N ASN A 405 -1.94 22.44 -14.63
CA ASN A 405 -1.59 22.14 -16.03
C ASN A 405 -0.08 22.11 -16.30
N LYS A 406 0.78 22.38 -15.31
CA LYS A 406 2.25 22.35 -15.44
C LYS A 406 2.77 21.01 -14.95
N SER A 407 3.80 20.44 -15.59
CA SER A 407 4.54 19.32 -15.00
C SER A 407 5.21 19.80 -13.71
N ILE A 408 5.16 18.97 -12.67
CA ILE A 408 5.78 19.19 -11.36
C ILE A 408 6.70 18.02 -10.99
N LEU A 409 6.53 16.85 -11.64
CA LEU A 409 7.47 15.73 -11.60
C LEU A 409 7.48 15.05 -12.98
N ASN A 410 8.67 14.79 -13.53
CA ASN A 410 8.83 14.05 -14.77
C ASN A 410 9.22 12.60 -14.47
N LEU A 411 8.67 11.64 -15.22
CA LEU A 411 9.03 10.23 -15.12
C LEU A 411 9.64 9.81 -16.47
N TYR A 412 10.89 9.34 -16.47
CA TYR A 412 11.60 8.87 -17.66
C TYR A 412 11.68 7.35 -17.63
N PHE A 413 11.31 6.71 -18.74
CA PHE A 413 11.32 5.26 -18.92
C PHE A 413 12.29 4.94 -20.06
N LEU A 414 13.26 4.05 -19.80
CA LEU A 414 14.30 3.67 -20.76
C LEU A 414 14.40 2.15 -20.86
N ASP A 415 14.67 1.67 -22.07
CA ASP A 415 15.01 0.28 -22.30
C ASP A 415 16.51 0.07 -22.03
N SER A 416 16.86 -0.57 -20.91
CA SER A 416 18.27 -0.90 -20.62
C SER A 416 18.86 -1.94 -21.59
N GLY A 417 18.02 -2.61 -22.37
CA GLY A 417 18.36 -3.70 -23.26
C GLY A 417 18.19 -5.09 -22.63
N ASP A 418 18.75 -6.07 -23.33
CA ASP A 418 18.86 -7.47 -22.96
C ASP A 418 20.37 -7.78 -22.72
N TYR A 419 20.91 -8.92 -23.13
CA TYR A 419 22.34 -9.18 -23.20
C TYR A 419 23.07 -8.31 -24.25
N SER A 420 24.39 -8.22 -24.12
CA SER A 420 25.25 -7.51 -25.07
C SER A 420 25.36 -8.22 -26.42
N THR A 421 25.11 -7.48 -27.50
CA THR A 421 25.31 -7.93 -28.89
C THR A 421 26.71 -7.65 -29.43
N VAL A 422 27.61 -7.07 -28.63
CA VAL A 422 28.98 -6.72 -29.04
C VAL A 422 29.95 -7.82 -28.54
N PRO A 423 30.57 -8.62 -29.42
CA PRO A 423 31.35 -9.80 -29.00
C PRO A 423 32.54 -9.53 -28.07
N ALA A 424 33.08 -8.30 -28.08
CA ALA A 424 34.16 -7.87 -27.20
C ALA A 424 33.69 -7.39 -25.80
N ILE A 425 32.38 -7.30 -25.58
CA ILE A 425 31.76 -6.81 -24.34
C ILE A 425 30.77 -7.90 -23.87
N PRO A 426 31.19 -8.86 -23.04
CA PRO A 426 30.31 -9.93 -22.57
C PRO A 426 29.37 -9.46 -21.45
N GLY A 427 28.29 -10.22 -21.21
CA GLY A 427 27.32 -9.95 -20.15
C GLY A 427 26.16 -9.08 -20.61
N TYR A 428 25.65 -8.25 -19.71
CA TYR A 428 24.42 -7.47 -19.91
C TYR A 428 24.59 -6.26 -20.84
N GLY A 429 23.48 -5.87 -21.46
CA GLY A 429 23.33 -4.66 -22.24
C GLY A 429 23.37 -3.38 -21.40
N TRP A 430 23.28 -2.24 -22.08
CA TRP A 430 23.40 -0.91 -21.46
C TRP A 430 22.64 0.12 -22.28
N ILE A 431 22.24 1.22 -21.63
CA ILE A 431 21.59 2.37 -22.26
C ILE A 431 22.57 3.03 -23.23
N LYS A 432 22.23 2.97 -24.52
CA LYS A 432 23.07 3.33 -25.67
C LYS A 432 23.10 4.85 -25.91
N PRO A 433 24.12 5.39 -26.62
CA PRO A 433 24.25 6.83 -26.84
C PRO A 433 23.02 7.50 -27.49
N SER A 434 22.27 6.80 -28.34
CA SER A 434 21.02 7.30 -28.95
C SER A 434 19.95 7.63 -27.89
N GLN A 435 19.78 6.75 -26.91
CA GLN A 435 18.85 6.90 -25.79
C GLN A 435 19.32 7.98 -24.82
N GLN A 436 20.64 8.09 -24.58
CA GLN A 436 21.20 9.17 -23.78
C GLN A 436 20.97 10.55 -24.43
N PHE A 437 21.17 10.65 -25.74
CA PHE A 437 20.90 11.86 -26.51
C PHE A 437 19.40 12.21 -26.48
N TRP A 438 18.51 11.24 -26.69
CA TRP A 438 17.07 11.44 -26.54
C TRP A 438 16.70 11.93 -25.13
N PHE A 439 17.25 11.33 -24.08
CA PHE A 439 17.03 11.77 -22.71
C PHE A 439 17.49 13.22 -22.51
N GLN A 440 18.70 13.58 -22.96
CA GLN A 440 19.23 14.94 -22.87
C GLN A 440 18.31 15.95 -23.58
N GLN A 441 17.90 15.68 -24.82
CA GLN A 441 16.97 16.56 -25.55
C GLN A 441 15.61 16.68 -24.85
N THR A 442 15.10 15.58 -24.29
CA THR A 442 13.80 15.54 -23.60
C THR A 442 13.86 16.28 -22.28
N SER A 443 14.90 16.06 -21.45
CA SER A 443 15.14 16.83 -20.23
C SER A 443 15.31 18.32 -20.56
N MET A 444 16.16 18.71 -21.51
CA MET A 444 16.31 20.11 -21.94
C MET A 444 14.98 20.75 -22.38
N LYS A 445 14.11 19.99 -23.08
CA LYS A 445 12.78 20.44 -23.52
C LYS A 445 11.82 20.62 -22.34
N LEU A 446 11.80 19.70 -21.38
CA LEU A 446 10.97 19.78 -20.17
C LEU A 446 11.46 20.87 -19.21
N GLN A 447 12.77 20.99 -19.00
CA GLN A 447 13.44 22.01 -18.20
C GLN A 447 13.28 23.45 -18.74
N ARG A 448 12.80 23.62 -19.98
CA ARG A 448 12.35 24.90 -20.55
C ARG A 448 10.88 25.21 -20.25
N LYS A 449 10.02 24.19 -20.06
CA LYS A 449 8.62 24.36 -19.61
C LYS A 449 8.53 24.66 -18.10
N SER A 450 9.28 23.90 -17.30
CA SER A 450 9.15 23.85 -15.84
C SER A 450 10.40 23.23 -15.22
N LYS A 451 10.86 23.77 -14.08
CA LYS A 451 11.91 23.16 -13.25
C LYS A 451 11.40 22.00 -12.39
N ALA A 452 10.64 21.12 -13.03
CA ALA A 452 10.18 19.87 -12.44
C ALA A 452 11.37 18.89 -12.36
N PRO A 453 11.67 18.28 -11.20
CA PRO A 453 12.66 17.22 -11.12
C PRO A 453 12.18 15.93 -11.79
N GLY A 454 13.11 15.01 -12.02
CA GLY A 454 12.89 13.74 -12.70
C GLY A 454 13.11 12.51 -11.81
N LEU A 455 12.36 11.45 -12.10
CA LEU A 455 12.67 10.07 -11.71
C LEU A 455 12.95 9.25 -12.98
N ALA A 456 13.94 8.36 -12.96
CA ALA A 456 14.25 7.46 -14.07
C ALA A 456 13.97 5.99 -13.72
N TYR A 457 13.42 5.24 -14.68
CA TYR A 457 13.06 3.83 -14.57
C TYR A 457 13.65 3.06 -15.75
N PHE A 458 14.37 1.99 -15.46
CA PHE A 458 14.90 1.00 -16.42
C PHE A 458 15.17 -0.32 -15.66
N HIS A 459 15.54 -1.41 -16.34
CA HIS A 459 15.63 -2.72 -15.67
C HIS A 459 17.04 -3.03 -15.12
N ILE A 460 18.06 -3.05 -15.98
CA ILE A 460 19.44 -3.44 -15.63
C ILE A 460 20.13 -2.28 -14.87
N PRO A 461 20.80 -2.53 -13.74
CA PRO A 461 21.48 -1.49 -12.97
C PRO A 461 22.66 -0.86 -13.73
N LEU A 462 22.94 0.41 -13.43
CA LEU A 462 24.17 1.07 -13.91
C LEU A 462 25.39 0.60 -13.11
N PRO A 463 26.60 0.59 -13.69
CA PRO A 463 27.82 0.22 -12.95
C PRO A 463 28.06 1.04 -11.67
N GLU A 464 27.57 2.28 -11.61
CA GLU A 464 27.62 3.13 -10.42
C GLU A 464 26.91 2.54 -9.18
N TYR A 465 26.01 1.57 -9.35
CA TYR A 465 25.44 0.83 -8.19
C TYR A 465 26.52 0.05 -7.42
N SER A 466 27.65 -0.31 -8.04
CA SER A 466 28.78 -0.96 -7.34
C SER A 466 29.76 0.03 -6.67
N SER A 467 29.39 1.32 -6.56
CA SER A 467 30.18 2.33 -5.84
C SER A 467 29.83 2.46 -4.36
N PHE A 468 28.71 1.86 -3.94
CA PHE A 468 28.27 1.87 -2.54
C PHE A 468 28.94 0.76 -1.72
N ASP A 469 28.98 0.99 -0.43
CA ASP A 469 29.23 0.01 0.62
C ASP A 469 28.04 -0.04 1.60
N SER A 470 28.08 -0.96 2.55
CA SER A 470 27.03 -1.12 3.58
C SER A 470 26.90 0.05 4.57
N SER A 471 27.71 1.11 4.43
CA SER A 471 27.60 2.37 5.19
C SER A 471 26.98 3.52 4.38
N SER A 472 26.91 3.38 3.05
CA SER A 472 26.52 4.44 2.10
C SER A 472 25.21 4.17 1.35
N TYR A 473 24.62 2.97 1.49
CA TYR A 473 23.21 2.72 1.15
C TYR A 473 22.34 2.49 2.40
N THR A 474 21.02 2.62 2.23
CA THR A 474 20.01 2.12 3.18
C THR A 474 19.22 0.98 2.55
N GLY A 475 19.18 -0.17 3.24
CA GLY A 475 18.48 -1.37 2.78
C GLY A 475 19.33 -2.62 2.96
N VAL A 476 19.25 -3.56 2.02
CA VAL A 476 20.00 -4.83 2.05
C VAL A 476 20.49 -5.19 0.65
N GLU A 477 21.78 -5.48 0.53
CA GLU A 477 22.41 -6.15 -0.60
C GLU A 477 22.57 -7.64 -0.25
N LEU A 478 22.21 -8.54 -1.17
CA LEU A 478 22.21 -9.99 -0.93
C LEU A 478 22.46 -10.86 -2.18
N GLU A 479 22.71 -10.28 -3.35
CA GLU A 479 23.09 -11.07 -4.53
C GLU A 479 24.45 -11.76 -4.36
N PRO A 480 24.61 -13.00 -4.86
CA PRO A 480 25.88 -13.71 -4.82
C PRO A 480 26.76 -13.29 -6.00
N GLY A 481 27.72 -12.40 -5.76
CA GLY A 481 28.66 -11.97 -6.78
C GLY A 481 29.89 -11.23 -6.23
N ASN A 482 30.80 -10.87 -7.13
CA ASN A 482 31.86 -9.89 -6.86
C ASN A 482 32.18 -9.12 -8.17
N PRO A 483 31.64 -7.90 -8.36
CA PRO A 483 30.71 -7.20 -7.46
C PRO A 483 29.34 -7.90 -7.33
N PRO A 484 28.59 -7.68 -6.25
CA PRO A 484 27.23 -8.22 -6.05
C PRO A 484 26.15 -7.42 -6.80
N ILE A 485 26.47 -6.95 -8.01
CA ILE A 485 25.70 -5.98 -8.81
C ILE A 485 25.72 -6.43 -10.27
N SER A 486 24.57 -6.86 -10.81
CA SER A 486 24.46 -7.41 -12.17
C SER A 486 24.35 -6.31 -13.24
N SER A 487 25.28 -5.35 -13.19
CA SER A 487 25.34 -4.24 -14.16
C SER A 487 26.02 -4.65 -15.48
N ALA A 488 25.91 -3.79 -16.48
CA ALA A 488 26.70 -3.89 -17.71
C ALA A 488 28.21 -3.92 -17.41
N SER A 489 28.97 -4.73 -18.13
CA SER A 489 30.44 -4.79 -18.01
C SER A 489 31.17 -3.53 -18.54
N VAL A 490 30.42 -2.58 -19.12
CA VAL A 490 30.91 -1.29 -19.59
C VAL A 490 30.06 -0.15 -19.03
N ASN A 491 30.74 0.90 -18.55
CA ASN A 491 30.07 2.15 -18.21
C ASN A 491 29.83 2.95 -19.51
N SER A 492 28.56 3.18 -19.84
CA SER A 492 28.15 3.95 -21.03
C SER A 492 28.16 5.47 -20.84
N GLY A 493 28.47 5.95 -19.63
CA GLY A 493 28.40 7.37 -19.25
C GLY A 493 26.99 7.85 -18.89
N PHE A 494 25.98 6.97 -18.84
CA PHE A 494 24.60 7.44 -18.63
C PHE A 494 24.36 8.08 -17.26
N PHE A 495 25.00 7.60 -16.18
CA PHE A 495 24.93 8.28 -14.89
C PHE A 495 25.50 9.71 -14.97
N THR A 496 26.64 9.89 -15.63
CA THR A 496 27.21 11.23 -15.89
C THR A 496 26.27 12.10 -16.73
N THR A 497 25.54 11.51 -17.68
CA THR A 497 24.47 12.20 -18.44
C THR A 497 23.30 12.62 -17.53
N LEU A 498 22.87 11.78 -16.57
CA LEU A 498 21.83 12.14 -15.60
C LEU A 498 22.29 13.29 -14.68
N VAL A 499 23.51 13.20 -14.14
CA VAL A 499 24.12 14.25 -13.29
C VAL A 499 24.28 15.56 -14.08
N GLY A 500 24.72 15.50 -15.33
CA GLY A 500 24.91 16.66 -16.20
C GLY A 500 23.61 17.33 -16.65
N ALA A 501 22.53 16.57 -16.83
CA ALA A 501 21.18 17.12 -17.03
C ALA A 501 20.62 17.75 -15.75
N GLY A 502 20.96 17.16 -14.59
CA GLY A 502 20.74 17.74 -13.27
C GLY A 502 19.29 17.77 -12.79
N ASP A 503 18.32 17.32 -13.58
CA ASP A 503 16.90 17.27 -13.18
C ASP A 503 16.50 15.93 -12.54
N VAL A 504 17.03 14.80 -13.01
CA VAL A 504 16.82 13.49 -12.39
C VAL A 504 17.48 13.41 -11.02
N LYS A 505 16.73 12.98 -10.00
CA LYS A 505 17.21 12.85 -8.61
C LYS A 505 17.08 11.45 -8.04
N ALA A 506 16.38 10.54 -8.72
CA ALA A 506 16.34 9.13 -8.37
C ALA A 506 16.24 8.24 -9.61
N VAL A 507 16.84 7.07 -9.51
CA VAL A 507 16.88 5.98 -10.48
C VAL A 507 16.33 4.73 -9.81
N PHE A 508 15.45 4.01 -10.50
CA PHE A 508 14.74 2.85 -9.98
C PHE A 508 14.87 1.67 -10.93
N VAL A 509 15.41 0.56 -10.40
CA VAL A 509 15.77 -0.64 -11.18
C VAL A 509 15.25 -1.95 -10.56
N GLY A 510 15.32 -3.04 -11.33
CA GLY A 510 15.01 -4.41 -10.91
C GLY A 510 16.26 -5.29 -11.01
N HIS A 511 16.12 -6.43 -11.68
CA HIS A 511 17.18 -7.32 -12.17
C HIS A 511 17.96 -8.12 -11.09
N ASP A 512 18.46 -7.45 -10.06
CA ASP A 512 19.04 -8.08 -8.87
C ASP A 512 17.94 -8.31 -7.81
N HIS A 513 17.30 -9.48 -7.83
CA HIS A 513 16.08 -9.77 -7.07
C HIS A 513 16.27 -9.78 -5.54
N LEU A 514 17.48 -10.04 -5.07
CA LEU A 514 17.86 -10.07 -3.66
C LEU A 514 18.34 -8.70 -3.16
N ASN A 515 18.78 -7.83 -4.06
CA ASN A 515 19.17 -6.46 -3.73
C ASN A 515 17.93 -5.58 -3.53
N ASP A 516 17.90 -4.91 -2.39
CA ASP A 516 16.79 -4.10 -1.88
C ASP A 516 17.38 -2.93 -1.07
N PHE A 517 18.17 -2.11 -1.76
CA PHE A 517 18.80 -0.93 -1.19
C PHE A 517 18.56 0.32 -2.02
N CYS A 518 18.82 1.48 -1.40
CA CYS A 518 19.06 2.71 -2.11
C CYS A 518 20.16 3.54 -1.44
N GLY A 519 21.09 4.08 -2.22
CA GLY A 519 22.12 5.02 -1.78
C GLY A 519 22.08 6.29 -2.63
N GLU A 520 22.61 7.40 -2.12
CA GLU A 520 22.75 8.64 -2.90
C GLU A 520 24.18 8.81 -3.41
N LEU A 521 24.33 8.90 -4.74
CA LEU A 521 25.59 9.21 -5.41
C LEU A 521 25.43 10.53 -6.17
N THR A 522 26.29 11.50 -5.89
CA THR A 522 26.34 12.80 -6.60
C THR A 522 24.97 13.52 -6.69
N GLY A 523 24.12 13.41 -5.67
CA GLY A 523 22.78 14.01 -5.65
C GLY A 523 21.70 13.24 -6.41
N ILE A 524 21.96 11.99 -6.79
CA ILE A 524 21.01 11.06 -7.41
C ILE A 524 20.90 9.80 -6.55
N ASN A 525 19.69 9.45 -6.14
CA ASN A 525 19.38 8.23 -5.40
C ASN A 525 19.31 7.03 -6.36
N LEU A 526 20.14 6.01 -6.16
CA LEU A 526 20.20 4.79 -6.97
C LEU A 526 19.54 3.65 -6.19
N CYS A 527 18.31 3.27 -6.57
CA CYS A 527 17.45 2.36 -5.80
C CYS A 527 17.07 1.08 -6.56
N TYR A 528 17.23 -0.10 -5.94
CA TYR A 528 16.62 -1.37 -6.38
C TYR A 528 15.17 -1.50 -5.92
N ALA A 529 14.34 -2.31 -6.58
CA ALA A 529 12.98 -2.61 -6.11
C ALA A 529 12.88 -3.76 -5.09
N GLY A 530 13.84 -4.70 -5.16
CA GLY A 530 13.71 -6.06 -4.64
C GLY A 530 12.72 -6.91 -5.45
N GLY A 531 13.05 -8.19 -5.64
CA GLY A 531 12.29 -9.10 -6.50
C GLY A 531 10.87 -9.36 -6.03
N PHE A 532 9.89 -9.03 -6.89
CA PHE A 532 8.46 -9.14 -6.60
C PHE A 532 7.91 -10.55 -6.90
N GLY A 533 8.37 -11.14 -8.00
CA GLY A 533 7.84 -12.38 -8.56
C GLY A 533 8.03 -13.59 -7.66
N TYR A 534 7.02 -14.46 -7.59
CA TYR A 534 7.14 -15.74 -6.91
C TYR A 534 7.77 -16.84 -7.80
N HIS A 535 7.75 -16.71 -9.13
CA HIS A 535 8.52 -17.55 -10.05
C HIS A 535 9.95 -17.05 -10.26
N ALA A 536 10.20 -15.74 -10.06
CA ALA A 536 11.54 -15.15 -10.11
C ALA A 536 12.51 -15.88 -9.17
N TYR A 537 13.81 -15.94 -9.49
CA TYR A 537 14.79 -16.47 -8.53
C TYR A 537 14.78 -15.64 -7.23
N GLY A 538 15.26 -16.19 -6.13
CA GLY A 538 15.29 -15.52 -4.85
C GLY A 538 15.98 -16.35 -3.77
N LYS A 539 15.48 -16.30 -2.53
CA LYS A 539 16.10 -16.96 -1.38
C LYS A 539 15.03 -17.47 -0.42
N ALA A 540 14.99 -18.77 -0.16
CA ALA A 540 13.97 -19.37 0.69
C ALA A 540 13.99 -18.78 2.11
N GLY A 541 12.88 -18.18 2.53
CA GLY A 541 12.76 -17.44 3.80
C GLY A 541 13.00 -15.93 3.70
N TRP A 542 13.63 -15.45 2.61
CA TRP A 542 13.55 -14.06 2.20
C TRP A 542 12.15 -13.79 1.65
N SER A 543 11.60 -12.61 1.92
CA SER A 543 10.26 -12.23 1.45
C SER A 543 10.34 -11.51 0.11
N ARG A 544 9.35 -11.77 -0.75
CA ARG A 544 9.14 -11.01 -2.00
C ARG A 544 8.76 -9.56 -1.68
N ARG A 545 9.14 -8.65 -2.57
CA ARG A 545 9.32 -7.22 -2.27
C ARG A 545 8.71 -6.30 -3.31
N SER A 546 8.66 -5.03 -2.95
CA SER A 546 8.18 -3.93 -3.78
C SER A 546 8.62 -2.61 -3.15
N ARG A 547 8.98 -1.65 -4.00
CA ARG A 547 9.27 -0.28 -3.58
C ARG A 547 8.04 0.60 -3.73
N VAL A 548 7.80 1.47 -2.76
CA VAL A 548 6.77 2.51 -2.81
C VAL A 548 7.44 3.86 -2.80
N VAL A 549 7.22 4.65 -3.86
CA VAL A 549 7.74 6.01 -3.98
C VAL A 549 6.59 6.98 -3.73
N VAL A 550 6.76 7.93 -2.81
CA VAL A 550 5.78 8.98 -2.54
C VAL A 550 6.42 10.33 -2.80
N ALA A 551 5.97 11.02 -3.84
CA ALA A 551 6.31 12.41 -4.07
C ALA A 551 5.31 13.32 -3.32
N SER A 552 5.78 14.40 -2.70
CA SER A 552 4.94 15.32 -1.93
C SER A 552 5.20 16.79 -2.24
N LEU A 553 4.13 17.57 -2.35
CA LEU A 553 4.10 19.03 -2.43
C LEU A 553 4.01 19.66 -1.04
N GLU A 554 4.46 20.91 -0.89
CA GLU A 554 4.23 21.68 0.33
C GLU A 554 2.87 22.38 0.30
N LYS A 555 2.22 22.48 1.45
CA LYS A 555 1.01 23.28 1.64
C LYS A 555 1.39 24.70 2.05
N LYS A 556 1.17 25.66 1.17
CA LYS A 556 1.45 27.08 1.42
C LYS A 556 0.47 27.66 2.45
N SER A 557 0.85 28.77 3.06
CA SER A 557 0.09 29.46 4.13
C SER A 557 -1.33 29.89 3.73
N ASN A 558 -1.58 30.11 2.44
CA ASN A 558 -2.91 30.38 1.87
C ASN A 558 -3.77 29.12 1.65
N GLY A 559 -3.29 27.94 2.07
CA GLY A 559 -3.97 26.65 1.90
C GLY A 559 -3.75 25.96 0.55
N SER A 560 -3.12 26.62 -0.42
CA SER A 560 -2.83 26.03 -1.74
C SER A 560 -1.58 25.15 -1.73
N TRP A 561 -1.49 24.20 -2.67
CA TRP A 561 -0.33 23.33 -2.83
C TRP A 561 0.70 23.94 -3.79
N GLY A 562 1.99 23.72 -3.53
CA GLY A 562 3.06 24.10 -4.45
C GLY A 562 4.42 23.51 -4.08
N ALA A 563 5.44 23.85 -4.86
CA ALA A 563 6.82 23.63 -4.45
C ALA A 563 7.17 24.54 -3.26
N LYS A 564 8.01 24.01 -2.37
CA LYS A 564 8.39 24.64 -1.09
C LYS A 564 9.18 25.94 -1.26
N GLU A 565 8.97 26.90 -0.36
CA GLU A 565 9.77 28.14 -0.27
C GLU A 565 10.65 28.11 1.00
N ARG A 566 11.97 28.18 0.82
CA ARG A 566 12.97 27.95 1.88
C ARG A 566 12.73 28.77 3.15
N ASN A 567 12.66 28.08 4.29
CA ASN A 567 13.19 28.60 5.56
C ASN A 567 13.51 27.49 6.57
N LYS A 568 14.79 27.42 6.97
CA LYS A 568 15.42 26.56 8.01
C LYS A 568 15.25 25.02 7.89
N CYS A 569 16.36 24.33 8.15
CA CYS A 569 16.39 22.87 8.32
C CYS A 569 16.15 22.52 9.80
N CYS A 570 15.33 21.49 10.06
CA CYS A 570 15.15 20.89 11.37
C CYS A 570 15.24 19.37 11.22
N THR A 571 16.24 18.75 11.85
CA THR A 571 16.38 17.30 11.96
C THR A 571 15.45 16.75 13.06
N CYS A 572 14.69 15.69 12.75
CA CYS A 572 13.91 14.94 13.73
C CYS A 572 13.97 13.45 13.40
N PHE A 573 14.48 12.65 14.34
CA PHE A 573 14.35 11.19 14.35
C PHE A 573 13.18 10.79 15.26
N SER A 574 12.40 9.77 14.89
CA SER A 574 11.90 8.75 15.84
C SER A 574 11.10 7.62 15.15
N HIS A 575 10.98 6.51 15.89
CA HIS A 575 10.39 5.20 15.59
C HIS A 575 9.94 4.60 16.97
N PRO A 576 9.22 3.45 17.13
CA PRO A 576 9.24 2.26 16.25
C PRO A 576 7.96 1.38 16.10
N LYS A 577 7.97 0.57 15.03
CA LYS A 577 7.55 -0.87 14.87
C LYS A 577 6.37 -1.48 15.68
N SER A 578 5.52 -2.24 14.97
CA SER A 578 5.32 -3.68 15.27
C SER A 578 4.96 -4.52 14.02
N LEU A 579 5.20 -5.83 14.09
CA LEU A 579 4.83 -6.85 13.08
C LEU A 579 3.32 -7.19 13.16
N MET A 580 2.66 -7.93 12.23
CA MET A 580 3.18 -9.09 11.46
C MET A 580 2.41 -9.51 10.19
N ASN A 581 3.07 -9.41 9.02
CA ASN A 581 3.15 -10.45 7.97
C ASN A 581 4.18 -9.98 6.93
N THR A 582 5.16 -10.82 6.54
CA THR A 582 6.38 -10.31 5.89
C THR A 582 6.21 -10.01 4.39
N CYS A 583 5.86 -8.75 4.11
CA CYS A 583 6.25 -8.03 2.90
C CYS A 583 7.05 -6.80 3.37
N THR A 584 8.35 -6.76 3.12
CA THR A 584 9.22 -5.62 3.45
C THR A 584 9.07 -4.57 2.36
N ASN A 585 8.07 -3.70 2.51
CA ASN A 585 7.84 -2.59 1.59
C ASN A 585 8.74 -1.42 2.00
N HIS A 586 9.79 -1.14 1.23
CA HIS A 586 10.60 0.06 1.47
C HIS A 586 9.91 1.30 0.90
N LYS A 587 9.74 2.30 1.77
CA LYS A 587 9.11 3.58 1.43
C LYS A 587 10.17 4.65 1.25
N SER A 588 10.22 5.19 0.04
CA SER A 588 11.04 6.33 -0.33
C SER A 588 10.13 7.56 -0.40
N HIS A 589 10.23 8.42 0.62
CA HIS A 589 9.53 9.69 0.67
C HIS A 589 10.37 10.76 -0.02
N ILE A 590 9.78 11.49 -0.96
CA ILE A 590 10.50 12.44 -1.81
C ILE A 590 9.78 13.81 -1.79
N LEU A 591 10.43 14.82 -1.23
CA LEU A 591 9.88 16.19 -1.13
C LEU A 591 10.30 17.06 -2.32
N VAL A 592 9.37 17.79 -2.92
CA VAL A 592 9.61 18.66 -4.11
C VAL A 592 9.89 20.12 -3.72
N GLU A 593 11.13 20.58 -3.84
CA GLU A 593 11.55 21.95 -3.52
C GLU A 593 12.41 22.58 -4.64
N ASN A 594 11.88 23.59 -5.33
CA ASN A 594 12.63 24.47 -6.26
C ASN A 594 13.51 23.76 -7.33
N GLY A 595 13.14 22.57 -7.79
CA GLY A 595 13.92 21.77 -8.75
C GLY A 595 14.92 20.79 -8.12
N HIS A 596 14.91 20.70 -6.79
CA HIS A 596 15.60 19.68 -6.00
C HIS A 596 14.57 18.72 -5.41
N LEU A 597 14.98 17.46 -5.21
CA LEU A 597 14.24 16.47 -4.45
C LEU A 597 15.04 16.13 -3.20
N TYR A 598 14.37 15.97 -2.07
CA TYR A 598 14.96 15.43 -0.85
C TYR A 598 14.38 14.05 -0.58
N SER A 599 15.25 13.03 -0.55
CA SER A 599 14.91 11.63 -0.31
C SER A 599 15.01 11.31 1.18
N PHE A 600 13.97 10.67 1.72
CA PHE A 600 13.93 10.15 3.08
C PHE A 600 13.46 8.69 3.05
N TYR A 601 14.09 7.85 3.85
CA TYR A 601 14.02 6.40 3.67
C TYR A 601 13.76 5.68 5.00
N GLU A 602 12.70 4.87 5.04
CA GLU A 602 12.44 3.97 6.17
C GLU A 602 12.97 2.56 5.87
N SER A 603 13.71 1.98 6.82
CA SER A 603 14.20 0.60 6.72
C SER A 603 14.00 -0.18 8.01
N PHE A 604 13.53 -1.42 7.86
CA PHE A 604 13.25 -2.32 8.98
C PHE A 604 13.93 -3.67 8.77
N SER A 605 15.08 -3.86 9.42
CA SER A 605 15.62 -5.19 9.68
C SER A 605 15.47 -5.56 11.17
N CYS A 606 15.55 -6.87 11.42
CA CYS A 606 15.71 -7.52 12.72
C CYS A 606 16.40 -8.87 12.45
N ILE A 607 17.72 -8.93 12.58
CA ILE A 607 18.45 -10.21 12.56
C ILE A 607 18.34 -10.83 13.96
N GLY A 608 17.96 -12.10 14.03
CA GLY A 608 17.87 -12.83 15.29
C GLY A 608 19.25 -13.25 15.79
N VAL A 609 19.50 -13.09 17.09
CA VAL A 609 20.74 -13.56 17.72
C VAL A 609 20.76 -15.08 17.75
N SER A 610 21.87 -15.68 17.30
CA SER A 610 22.24 -17.06 17.65
C SER A 610 23.53 -17.03 18.44
N TYR A 611 23.52 -17.64 19.62
CA TYR A 611 24.71 -17.77 20.46
C TYR A 611 25.62 -18.84 19.88
N TYR A 612 26.86 -18.47 19.55
CA TYR A 612 28.01 -19.37 19.59
C TYR A 612 29.12 -18.69 20.39
N ILE A 613 29.60 -19.40 21.42
CA ILE A 613 30.83 -19.06 22.13
C ILE A 613 31.89 -19.99 21.57
N GLU A 614 32.93 -19.44 20.95
CA GLU A 614 34.16 -20.17 20.67
C GLU A 614 35.34 -19.28 21.07
N ILE A 615 36.25 -19.85 21.86
CA ILE A 615 37.42 -19.16 22.40
C ILE A 615 38.66 -19.82 21.81
N SER A 616 39.43 -19.06 21.02
CA SER A 616 40.75 -19.44 20.55
C SER A 616 41.71 -18.26 20.71
N THR A 617 42.86 -18.49 21.34
CA THR A 617 43.83 -17.49 21.81
C THR A 617 45.12 -17.46 20.97
N ILE A 618 46.05 -16.54 21.33
CA ILE A 618 47.48 -16.48 20.91
C ILE A 618 47.70 -15.95 19.47
N SER A 619 48.64 -15.04 19.13
CA SER A 619 49.50 -14.01 19.80
C SER A 619 50.04 -13.08 18.67
N TYR A 620 51.02 -12.14 18.73
CA TYR A 620 52.17 -11.79 19.60
C TYR A 620 52.47 -10.27 19.54
N PHE A 621 53.19 -9.77 20.56
CA PHE A 621 54.31 -8.78 20.63
C PHE A 621 54.76 -7.98 19.37
N THR A 622 55.44 -6.82 19.46
CA THR A 622 56.40 -6.30 20.48
C THR A 622 56.20 -4.81 20.89
N GLU A 623 56.98 -4.38 21.89
CA GLU A 623 56.95 -3.08 22.57
C GLU A 623 57.78 -1.96 21.87
N ASN A 624 57.54 -0.70 22.26
CA ASN A 624 58.60 0.32 22.35
C ASN A 624 58.28 1.32 23.49
N PRO A 625 59.13 1.46 24.54
CA PRO A 625 58.83 2.30 25.70
C PRO A 625 59.31 3.76 25.58
N LYS A 626 58.92 4.58 26.58
CA LYS A 626 59.31 5.99 26.85
C LYS A 626 58.47 7.10 26.18
N ALA A 627 57.32 7.39 26.79
CA ALA A 627 56.83 8.76 26.94
C ALA A 627 55.95 8.85 28.20
N GLU A 628 56.45 9.43 29.29
CA GLU A 628 55.60 9.80 30.43
C GLU A 628 54.92 11.14 30.14
N THR A 629 53.64 11.12 29.80
CA THR A 629 52.79 12.31 29.73
C THR A 629 51.45 12.05 30.42
N TRP A 630 51.28 12.67 31.59
CA TRP A 630 50.07 12.57 32.41
C TRP A 630 48.91 13.36 31.76
N TYR A 631 48.06 12.66 31.01
CA TYR A 631 46.79 13.20 30.53
C TYR A 631 45.61 12.64 31.32
N TRP A 632 44.74 13.53 31.79
CA TRP A 632 43.53 13.18 32.53
C TRP A 632 42.46 12.63 31.58
N TYR A 633 42.35 11.31 31.50
CA TYR A 633 41.28 10.65 30.74
C TYR A 633 39.94 10.73 31.50
N ILE A 634 39.10 11.69 31.13
CA ILE A 634 37.69 11.71 31.53
C ILE A 634 36.96 10.64 30.71
N VAL A 635 36.81 9.46 31.29
CA VAL A 635 36.04 8.36 30.71
C VAL A 635 34.54 8.65 30.85
N TYR A 636 33.96 9.31 29.85
CA TYR A 636 32.50 9.42 29.74
C TYR A 636 31.90 8.09 29.30
N LEU A 637 31.57 7.27 30.30
CA LEU A 637 30.88 6.00 30.16
C LEU A 637 29.42 6.22 29.77
N TYR A 638 29.14 6.45 28.48
CA TYR A 638 27.78 6.53 27.95
C TYR A 638 27.11 5.15 27.90
N ILE A 639 26.66 4.71 29.08
CA ILE A 639 25.54 3.76 29.19
C ILE A 639 24.29 4.53 28.78
N CYS A 640 23.90 4.41 27.50
CA CYS A 640 22.59 4.88 27.06
C CYS A 640 21.51 3.97 27.65
N ILE A 641 20.51 4.62 28.27
CA ILE A 641 19.23 4.03 28.69
C ILE A 641 18.20 4.34 27.59
#